data_AF-A0A9E5YQ85-F1
#
_entry.id   AF-A0A9E5YQ85-F1
#
_cell.length_a   1.000
_cell.length_b   1.000
_cell.length_c   1.000
_cell.angle_alpha   90.00
_cell.angle_beta   90.00
_cell.angle_gamma   90.00
#
_symmetry.space_group_name_H-M   'P 1'
#
loop_
_entity.id
_entity.type
_entity.pdbx_description
1 polymer ?
#
loop_
_entity_poly.entity_id
_entity_poly.type
_entity_poly.pdbx_seq_one_letter_code
_entity_poly.pdbx_strand_id
1 'polypeptide(L)'
;MIEYRLKKHPILPIEDFQEITFYWNKKPLKAKEGEVISSALFANGISIFGHHHKDKSAQGMFCANGQCAKCAVIANGIPVKSCMTKVKENMFVESVEGLPELPDVEEKPDISDIEEIETDVLIIGGGPAGLSAAIQLGNHNIKTLLIDDKDKLGGKLVLQTHKFFGSVEDSYAGTRGIEIGNLLANKVEENENITAWTDSIAIFVFHDKKAGILKNNVYKLVSTKVILNAAGAREKFLRFPGNTLAGIYGAGAFQTLVNRDLIRPTERLFIVGGGNVGLIAGYHALQAGIEVVGLIEALPKCGGYKVHADKLKRLGVPIYTSHTVLCANGEETVSSITITKITKDFTPIAGTEKTFACDTILIAVGLEPVNEFTAEAEKAGIPIFAAGDALEIAEASSAMFNGKISGLKVAKFLEADIEEIPHEWYEKAEILKSEPGAELPQIFPEQDKGVLPIIHCLQEIPCNPCITICPTDSIKIKDDPIMGLPNYEGECIGCGKCLTICPGLAITLVDYRKDTENPVVTVPYEVGNYAVEKGDFVKAVNIDGDILAKVKVVGKVVNKQNKTQLIRLKAPKEIAKKVVAFQVQEKSVSKPLKEPIISGLMDDDSMVCLCERVTAGEIRNLIKNGITDLNQIKAITRAGMGPCGSKTCDNLIRQIMREQRIPPNKVIKNVRRPVFVEVPLGKFADGKGGCDE
;
A
#
# COMPACT_ATOMS: atom_id res chain seq x y z
N MET A 1 -2.96 -30.46 -0.14
CA MET A 1 -2.55 -29.28 -0.94
C MET A 1 -2.72 -28.07 -0.06
N ILE A 2 -1.72 -27.18 -0.01
CA ILE A 2 -1.85 -25.91 0.69
C ILE A 2 -2.94 -25.11 -0.03
N GLU A 3 -3.92 -24.64 0.72
CA GLU A 3 -4.99 -23.81 0.17
C GLU A 3 -4.58 -22.35 0.29
N TYR A 4 -4.38 -21.69 -0.85
CA TYR A 4 -3.91 -20.30 -0.90
C TYR A 4 -5.07 -19.29 -0.84
N ARG A 5 -6.30 -19.67 -1.20
CA ARG A 5 -7.46 -18.77 -1.03
C ARG A 5 -7.92 -18.75 0.43
N LEU A 6 -8.17 -17.56 0.95
CA LEU A 6 -8.66 -17.35 2.29
C LEU A 6 -10.12 -17.82 2.38
N LYS A 7 -10.37 -18.82 3.23
CA LYS A 7 -11.74 -19.30 3.54
C LYS A 7 -12.45 -18.46 4.60
N LYS A 8 -11.70 -17.67 5.36
CA LYS A 8 -12.20 -16.82 6.45
C LYS A 8 -11.31 -15.60 6.55
N HIS A 9 -11.92 -14.46 6.85
CA HIS A 9 -11.21 -13.24 7.15
C HIS A 9 -11.97 -12.48 8.26
N PRO A 10 -11.29 -11.84 9.24
CA PRO A 10 -11.96 -11.23 10.39
C PRO A 10 -12.78 -9.98 10.03
N ILE A 11 -12.45 -9.33 8.91
CA ILE A 11 -13.05 -8.07 8.46
C ILE A 11 -13.83 -8.23 7.15
N LEU A 12 -13.12 -8.60 6.08
CA LEU A 12 -13.65 -8.82 4.75
C LEU A 12 -14.62 -10.02 4.67
N PRO A 13 -15.75 -9.89 3.94
CA PRO A 13 -16.59 -11.02 3.60
C PRO A 13 -15.85 -11.96 2.63
N ILE A 14 -16.17 -13.24 2.70
CA ILE A 14 -15.78 -14.22 1.67
C ILE A 14 -17.05 -14.48 0.85
N GLU A 15 -17.04 -14.01 -0.39
CA GLU A 15 -18.17 -14.16 -1.31
C GLU A 15 -18.01 -15.42 -2.15
N ASP A 16 -19.13 -16.07 -2.45
CA ASP A 16 -19.18 -17.13 -3.45
C ASP A 16 -18.76 -16.56 -4.81
N PHE A 17 -18.12 -17.38 -5.63
CA PHE A 17 -17.66 -16.98 -6.95
C PHE A 17 -17.86 -18.08 -7.98
N GLN A 18 -18.04 -17.68 -9.23
CA GLN A 18 -18.00 -18.59 -10.36
C GLN A 18 -16.55 -19.01 -10.60
N GLU A 19 -16.32 -20.32 -10.56
CA GLU A 19 -15.04 -20.91 -10.90
C GLU A 19 -14.97 -21.15 -12.41
N ILE A 20 -13.86 -20.73 -13.01
CA ILE A 20 -13.50 -20.96 -14.41
C ILE A 20 -12.20 -21.77 -14.50
N THR A 21 -12.00 -22.44 -15.62
CA THR A 21 -10.78 -23.20 -15.91
C THR A 21 -9.91 -22.45 -16.90
N PHE A 22 -8.61 -22.36 -16.62
CA PHE A 22 -7.60 -21.83 -17.55
C PHE A 22 -6.37 -22.75 -17.53
N TYR A 23 -5.43 -22.57 -18.44
CA TYR A 23 -4.26 -23.43 -18.56
C TYR A 23 -3.00 -22.65 -18.24
N TRP A 24 -2.18 -23.14 -17.31
CA TRP A 24 -0.83 -22.63 -17.06
C TRP A 24 0.20 -23.66 -17.53
N ASN A 25 1.04 -23.31 -18.50
CA ASN A 25 2.02 -24.24 -19.10
C ASN A 25 1.36 -25.59 -19.46
N LYS A 26 0.21 -25.52 -20.13
CA LYS A 26 -0.66 -26.65 -20.55
C LYS A 26 -1.34 -27.43 -19.43
N LYS A 27 -1.17 -27.06 -18.15
CA LYS A 27 -1.85 -27.68 -17.01
C LYS A 27 -3.13 -26.94 -16.67
N PRO A 28 -4.28 -27.62 -16.51
CA PRO A 28 -5.52 -26.96 -16.12
C PRO A 28 -5.41 -26.47 -14.68
N LEU A 29 -5.78 -25.21 -14.46
CA LEU A 29 -5.87 -24.52 -13.17
C LEU A 29 -7.25 -23.90 -13.01
N LYS A 30 -7.60 -23.59 -11.75
CA LYS A 30 -8.87 -22.97 -11.40
C LYS A 30 -8.69 -21.50 -11.05
N ALA A 31 -9.62 -20.68 -11.52
CA ALA A 31 -9.64 -19.25 -11.28
C ALA A 31 -11.06 -18.77 -10.93
N LYS A 32 -11.15 -17.63 -10.25
CA LYS A 32 -12.38 -16.87 -10.11
C LYS A 32 -12.61 -16.08 -11.40
N GLU A 33 -13.83 -16.10 -11.93
CA GLU A 33 -14.18 -15.29 -13.10
C GLU A 33 -13.88 -13.80 -12.85
N GLY A 34 -13.18 -13.17 -13.81
CA GLY A 34 -12.81 -11.75 -13.75
C GLY A 34 -11.59 -11.43 -12.86
N GLU A 35 -10.99 -12.40 -12.17
CA GLU A 35 -9.74 -12.16 -11.43
C GLU A 35 -8.55 -12.00 -12.39
N VAL A 36 -7.49 -11.30 -11.96
CA VAL A 36 -6.29 -11.13 -12.79
C VAL A 36 -5.39 -12.37 -12.77
N ILE A 37 -4.66 -12.62 -13.86
CA ILE A 37 -3.80 -13.81 -14.05
C ILE A 37 -2.85 -13.98 -12.86
N SER A 38 -2.20 -12.90 -12.39
CA SER A 38 -1.26 -13.02 -11.26
C SER A 38 -1.93 -13.59 -10.02
N SER A 39 -3.15 -13.16 -9.72
CA SER A 39 -3.90 -13.59 -8.55
C SER A 39 -4.33 -15.05 -8.71
N ALA A 40 -4.79 -15.45 -9.89
CA ALA A 40 -5.07 -16.85 -10.20
C ALA A 40 -3.83 -17.74 -10.02
N LEU A 41 -2.66 -17.31 -10.48
CA LEU A 41 -1.41 -18.06 -10.31
C LEU A 41 -1.02 -18.20 -8.83
N PHE A 42 -1.05 -17.12 -8.06
CA PHE A 42 -0.79 -17.18 -6.61
C PHE A 42 -1.81 -18.05 -5.87
N ALA A 43 -3.08 -18.03 -6.26
CA ALA A 43 -4.13 -18.89 -5.69
C ALA A 43 -3.88 -20.39 -5.96
N ASN A 44 -3.10 -20.72 -6.99
CA ASN A 44 -2.65 -22.07 -7.33
C ASN A 44 -1.21 -22.36 -6.88
N GLY A 45 -0.62 -21.51 -6.03
CA GLY A 45 0.72 -21.71 -5.45
C GLY A 45 1.88 -21.41 -6.40
N ILE A 46 1.64 -20.66 -7.48
CA ILE A 46 2.65 -20.29 -8.48
C ILE A 46 3.08 -18.84 -8.23
N SER A 47 4.36 -18.65 -7.91
CA SER A 47 4.98 -17.34 -7.66
C SER A 47 6.10 -16.98 -8.66
N ILE A 48 6.51 -17.93 -9.50
CA ILE A 48 7.46 -17.75 -10.59
C ILE A 48 6.70 -17.75 -11.91
N PHE A 49 6.81 -16.67 -12.66
CA PHE A 49 6.11 -16.44 -13.93
C PHE A 49 7.04 -16.61 -15.15
N GLY A 50 8.32 -16.92 -14.92
CA GLY A 50 9.30 -17.17 -15.97
C GLY A 50 10.73 -16.89 -15.51
N HIS A 51 11.66 -16.88 -16.46
CA HIS A 51 13.08 -16.64 -16.21
C HIS A 51 13.64 -15.57 -17.14
N HIS A 52 14.47 -14.71 -16.57
CA HIS A 52 15.03 -13.59 -17.31
C HIS A 52 16.09 -14.04 -18.32
N HIS A 53 16.08 -13.45 -19.52
CA HIS A 53 16.92 -13.93 -20.62
C HIS A 53 18.44 -13.80 -20.38
N LYS A 54 18.90 -12.76 -19.66
CA LYS A 54 20.35 -12.48 -19.45
C LYS A 54 21.02 -13.41 -18.45
N ASP A 55 20.36 -13.72 -17.33
CA ASP A 55 20.95 -14.38 -16.16
C ASP A 55 20.18 -15.63 -15.72
N LYS A 56 19.08 -15.96 -16.41
CA LYS A 56 18.19 -17.11 -16.12
C LYS A 56 17.58 -17.09 -14.72
N SER A 57 17.63 -15.96 -14.01
CA SER A 57 17.02 -15.86 -12.68
C SER A 57 15.51 -15.78 -12.78
N ALA A 58 14.84 -16.43 -11.83
CA ALA A 58 13.39 -16.46 -11.73
C ALA A 58 12.78 -15.05 -11.65
N GLN A 59 11.62 -14.90 -12.26
CA GLN A 59 10.82 -13.68 -12.22
C GLN A 59 9.47 -13.96 -11.57
N GLY A 60 9.04 -13.04 -10.73
CA GLY A 60 7.72 -13.05 -10.10
C GLY A 60 7.23 -11.62 -9.93
N MET A 61 6.03 -11.45 -9.40
CA MET A 61 5.43 -10.12 -9.26
C MET A 61 6.23 -9.18 -8.33
N PHE A 62 6.10 -7.86 -8.54
CA PHE A 62 6.58 -6.83 -7.59
C PHE A 62 5.50 -5.83 -7.15
N CYS A 63 4.76 -5.22 -8.09
CA CYS A 63 3.92 -4.05 -7.79
C CYS A 63 2.39 -4.29 -7.80
N ALA A 64 1.93 -5.32 -8.52
CA ALA A 64 0.50 -5.59 -8.80
C ALA A 64 -0.33 -4.39 -9.31
N ASN A 65 0.29 -3.45 -10.03
CA ASN A 65 -0.38 -2.24 -10.52
C ASN A 65 0.01 -1.84 -11.96
N GLY A 66 0.62 -2.76 -12.72
CA GLY A 66 1.06 -2.49 -14.09
C GLY A 66 2.30 -1.61 -14.24
N GLN A 67 2.92 -1.12 -13.15
CA GLN A 67 4.05 -0.19 -13.23
C GLN A 67 5.41 -0.88 -13.37
N CYS A 68 5.58 -2.09 -12.85
CA CYS A 68 6.79 -2.90 -13.04
C CYS A 68 6.68 -3.82 -14.27
N ALA A 69 7.74 -4.58 -14.54
CA ALA A 69 7.81 -5.55 -15.64
C ALA A 69 7.97 -7.02 -15.21
N LYS A 70 8.22 -7.30 -13.92
CA LYS A 70 8.60 -8.66 -13.48
C LYS A 70 7.45 -9.69 -13.56
N CYS A 71 6.21 -9.24 -13.75
CA CYS A 71 5.02 -10.09 -13.78
C CYS A 71 4.58 -10.47 -15.21
N ALA A 72 5.46 -10.37 -16.20
CA ALA A 72 5.13 -10.70 -17.58
C ALA A 72 4.79 -12.19 -17.72
N VAL A 73 3.77 -12.50 -18.52
CA VAL A 73 3.35 -13.85 -18.93
C VAL A 73 2.95 -13.80 -20.40
N ILE A 74 2.87 -14.94 -21.07
CA ILE A 74 2.29 -15.04 -22.42
C ILE A 74 0.86 -15.53 -22.26
N ALA A 75 -0.14 -14.73 -22.64
CA ALA A 75 -1.55 -15.12 -22.62
C ALA A 75 -2.05 -15.23 -24.06
N ASN A 76 -2.49 -16.42 -24.46
CA ASN A 76 -2.91 -16.75 -25.83
C ASN A 76 -1.90 -16.28 -26.90
N GLY A 77 -0.61 -16.54 -26.67
CA GLY A 77 0.47 -16.12 -27.57
C GLY A 77 0.90 -14.65 -27.44
N ILE A 78 0.22 -13.84 -26.62
CA ILE A 78 0.49 -12.39 -26.48
C ILE A 78 1.18 -12.10 -25.15
N PRO A 79 2.32 -11.37 -25.13
CA PRO A 79 2.96 -10.93 -23.89
C PRO A 79 2.09 -9.89 -23.16
N VAL A 80 1.74 -10.18 -21.91
CA VAL A 80 0.88 -9.31 -21.10
C VAL A 80 1.39 -9.15 -19.67
N LYS A 81 0.92 -8.11 -18.99
CA LYS A 81 1.11 -7.99 -17.54
C LYS A 81 0.07 -8.82 -16.81
N SER A 82 0.50 -9.90 -16.18
CA SER A 82 -0.42 -10.79 -15.44
C SER A 82 -1.24 -10.09 -14.36
N CYS A 83 -0.72 -9.01 -13.75
CA CYS A 83 -1.43 -8.24 -12.72
C CYS A 83 -2.49 -7.27 -13.23
N MET A 84 -2.57 -7.05 -14.55
CA MET A 84 -3.56 -6.16 -15.18
C MET A 84 -4.50 -6.92 -16.12
N THR A 85 -4.21 -8.18 -16.43
CA THR A 85 -4.97 -8.98 -17.42
C THR A 85 -5.89 -9.94 -16.68
N LYS A 86 -7.20 -9.86 -16.96
CA LYS A 86 -8.24 -10.75 -16.37
C LYS A 86 -8.17 -12.14 -17.00
N VAL A 87 -8.32 -13.19 -16.19
CA VAL A 87 -8.44 -14.59 -16.65
C VAL A 87 -9.79 -14.79 -17.32
N LYS A 88 -9.82 -15.60 -18.38
CA LYS A 88 -11.03 -16.05 -19.07
C LYS A 88 -11.08 -17.58 -19.10
N GLU A 89 -12.27 -18.15 -19.21
CA GLU A 89 -12.47 -19.59 -19.40
C GLU A 89 -11.67 -20.07 -20.63
N ASN A 90 -10.99 -21.20 -20.50
CA ASN A 90 -10.11 -21.81 -21.51
C ASN A 90 -8.93 -20.93 -21.99
N MET A 91 -8.58 -19.85 -21.27
CA MET A 91 -7.39 -19.07 -21.57
C MET A 91 -6.11 -19.90 -21.41
N PHE A 92 -5.18 -19.81 -22.37
CA PHE A 92 -3.86 -20.40 -22.27
C PHE A 92 -2.87 -19.36 -21.80
N VAL A 93 -2.18 -19.64 -20.69
CA VAL A 93 -1.17 -18.78 -20.09
C VAL A 93 0.13 -19.57 -19.95
N GLU A 94 1.23 -18.97 -20.36
CA GLU A 94 2.57 -19.59 -20.33
C GLU A 94 3.58 -18.69 -19.63
N SER A 95 4.59 -19.33 -19.02
CA SER A 95 5.71 -18.60 -18.44
C SER A 95 6.57 -17.97 -19.53
N VAL A 96 7.15 -16.79 -19.22
CA VAL A 96 8.09 -16.13 -20.14
C VAL A 96 9.47 -16.70 -19.92
N GLU A 97 9.92 -17.57 -20.83
CA GLU A 97 11.27 -18.14 -20.81
C GLU A 97 12.17 -17.40 -21.81
N GLY A 98 12.87 -16.36 -21.33
CA GLY A 98 13.71 -15.53 -22.18
C GLY A 98 13.01 -14.27 -22.67
N LEU A 99 13.09 -13.98 -23.98
CA LEU A 99 12.38 -12.85 -24.60
C LEU A 99 11.16 -13.41 -25.34
N PRO A 100 9.97 -12.80 -25.19
CA PRO A 100 8.82 -13.20 -25.97
C PRO A 100 9.03 -12.92 -27.46
N GLU A 101 8.45 -13.76 -28.30
CA GLU A 101 8.35 -13.53 -29.74
C GLU A 101 7.13 -12.68 -30.06
N LEU A 102 7.17 -11.99 -31.20
CA LEU A 102 5.98 -11.30 -31.69
C LEU A 102 4.98 -12.37 -32.17
N PRO A 103 3.68 -12.22 -31.83
CA PRO A 103 2.68 -13.13 -32.36
C PRO A 103 2.61 -13.00 -33.89
N ASP A 104 2.37 -14.12 -34.57
CA ASP A 104 2.01 -14.11 -35.98
C ASP A 104 0.70 -13.34 -36.17
N VAL A 105 0.62 -12.54 -37.23
CA VAL A 105 -0.56 -11.73 -37.54
C VAL A 105 -1.13 -12.22 -38.88
N GLU A 106 -2.34 -12.76 -38.86
CA GLU A 106 -2.99 -13.33 -40.05
C GLU A 106 -3.65 -12.25 -40.93
N GLU A 107 -4.13 -11.15 -40.32
CA GLU A 107 -4.88 -10.10 -41.02
C GLU A 107 -4.32 -8.69 -40.73
N LYS A 108 -4.48 -7.77 -41.69
CA LYS A 108 -4.12 -6.36 -41.44
C LYS A 108 -5.10 -5.79 -40.41
N PRO A 109 -4.64 -4.97 -39.43
CA PRO A 109 -5.56 -4.28 -38.54
C PRO A 109 -6.41 -3.26 -39.31
N ASP A 110 -7.69 -3.18 -38.98
CA ASP A 110 -8.57 -2.14 -39.51
C ASP A 110 -8.17 -0.78 -38.95
N ILE A 111 -8.04 0.19 -39.85
CA ILE A 111 -7.76 1.58 -39.48
C ILE A 111 -9.08 2.32 -39.41
N SER A 112 -9.39 2.90 -38.26
CA SER A 112 -10.57 3.74 -38.07
C SER A 112 -10.20 5.08 -37.44
N ASP A 113 -11.12 6.04 -37.56
CA ASP A 113 -10.97 7.31 -36.85
C ASP A 113 -10.92 7.08 -35.34
N ILE A 114 -10.08 7.86 -34.67
CA ILE A 114 -9.95 7.87 -33.21
C ILE A 114 -11.00 8.83 -32.66
N GLU A 115 -11.80 8.35 -31.71
CA GLU A 115 -12.80 9.19 -31.04
C GLU A 115 -12.11 10.28 -30.22
N GLU A 116 -12.54 11.53 -30.44
CA GLU A 116 -12.15 12.69 -29.65
C GLU A 116 -13.26 13.06 -28.67
N ILE A 117 -12.87 13.30 -27.42
CA ILE A 117 -13.78 13.56 -26.31
C ILE A 117 -13.43 14.94 -25.75
N GLU A 118 -14.44 15.77 -25.53
CA GLU A 118 -14.28 17.08 -24.91
C GLU A 118 -14.85 17.07 -23.49
N THR A 119 -14.11 17.68 -22.56
CA THR A 119 -14.53 17.88 -21.17
C THR A 119 -13.99 19.21 -20.64
N ASP A 120 -14.58 19.77 -19.59
CA ASP A 120 -14.00 20.95 -18.94
C ASP A 120 -12.77 20.55 -18.10
N VAL A 121 -12.90 19.45 -17.35
CA VAL A 121 -11.86 18.91 -16.49
C VAL A 121 -11.60 17.44 -16.79
N LEU A 122 -10.33 17.07 -16.91
CA LEU A 122 -9.87 15.68 -16.90
C LEU A 122 -9.15 15.38 -15.58
N ILE A 123 -9.71 14.50 -14.77
CA ILE A 123 -9.07 13.97 -13.56
C ILE A 123 -8.40 12.64 -13.88
N ILE A 124 -7.08 12.56 -13.68
CA ILE A 124 -6.31 11.32 -13.85
C ILE A 124 -6.16 10.66 -12.47
N GLY A 125 -6.93 9.60 -12.20
CA GLY A 125 -6.87 8.80 -10.97
C GLY A 125 -8.15 8.89 -10.14
N GLY A 126 -8.82 7.76 -9.92
CA GLY A 126 -10.03 7.56 -9.12
C GLY A 126 -9.77 7.17 -7.67
N GLY A 127 -8.65 7.61 -7.10
CA GLY A 127 -8.33 7.47 -5.67
C GLY A 127 -9.02 8.51 -4.78
N PRO A 128 -8.77 8.49 -3.46
CA PRO A 128 -9.41 9.40 -2.49
C PRO A 128 -9.34 10.88 -2.90
N ALA A 129 -8.19 11.34 -3.40
CA ALA A 129 -7.99 12.72 -3.83
C ALA A 129 -8.81 13.06 -5.09
N GLY A 130 -8.75 12.19 -6.11
CA GLY A 130 -9.46 12.39 -7.36
C GLY A 130 -10.98 12.33 -7.18
N LEU A 131 -11.49 11.37 -6.40
CA LEU A 131 -12.92 11.30 -6.07
C LEU A 131 -13.38 12.52 -5.28
N SER A 132 -12.60 12.97 -4.28
CA SER A 132 -12.95 14.16 -3.51
C SER A 132 -12.95 15.42 -4.37
N ALA A 133 -12.00 15.56 -5.30
CA ALA A 133 -11.95 16.67 -6.25
C ALA A 133 -13.14 16.65 -7.21
N ALA A 134 -13.45 15.46 -7.77
CA ALA A 134 -14.58 15.26 -8.68
C ALA A 134 -15.90 15.67 -8.03
N ILE A 135 -16.14 15.26 -6.78
CA ILE A 135 -17.34 15.63 -6.02
C ILE A 135 -17.47 17.16 -5.88
N GLN A 136 -16.37 17.87 -5.58
CA GLN A 136 -16.44 19.34 -5.50
C GLN A 136 -16.78 19.96 -6.86
N LEU A 137 -16.14 19.52 -7.93
CA LEU A 137 -16.39 20.03 -9.28
C LEU A 137 -17.83 19.74 -9.75
N GLY A 138 -18.32 18.53 -9.52
CA GLY A 138 -19.68 18.13 -9.85
C GLY A 138 -20.75 18.91 -9.08
N ASN A 139 -20.49 19.25 -7.80
CA ASN A 139 -21.39 20.09 -6.99
C ASN A 139 -21.49 21.53 -7.53
N HIS A 140 -20.51 21.98 -8.31
CA HIS A 140 -20.50 23.28 -8.97
C HIS A 140 -20.84 23.18 -10.47
N ASN A 141 -21.48 22.08 -10.90
CA ASN A 141 -21.93 21.84 -12.27
C ASN A 141 -20.82 21.89 -13.35
N ILE A 142 -19.59 21.56 -12.98
CA ILE A 142 -18.45 21.51 -13.91
C ILE A 142 -18.35 20.11 -14.52
N LYS A 143 -18.40 20.03 -15.86
CA LYS A 143 -18.32 18.75 -16.57
C LYS A 143 -16.94 18.13 -16.37
N THR A 144 -16.93 16.98 -15.72
CA THR A 144 -15.70 16.34 -15.27
C THR A 144 -15.61 14.93 -15.81
N LEU A 145 -14.53 14.60 -16.51
CA LEU A 145 -14.17 13.24 -16.87
C LEU A 145 -13.13 12.74 -15.87
N LEU A 146 -13.48 11.74 -15.06
CA LEU A 146 -12.57 11.07 -14.14
C LEU A 146 -12.20 9.71 -14.72
N ILE A 147 -10.90 9.44 -14.87
CA ILE A 147 -10.40 8.15 -15.36
C ILE A 147 -9.64 7.40 -14.26
N ASP A 148 -9.75 6.07 -14.23
CA ASP A 148 -8.97 5.19 -13.37
C ASP A 148 -8.59 3.90 -14.12
N ASP A 149 -7.37 3.42 -13.89
CA ASP A 149 -6.82 2.23 -14.55
C ASP A 149 -7.25 0.92 -13.89
N LYS A 150 -8.14 0.96 -12.89
CA LYS A 150 -8.75 -0.19 -12.23
C LYS A 150 -10.22 -0.33 -12.61
N ASP A 151 -10.75 -1.52 -12.36
CA ASP A 151 -12.15 -1.89 -12.59
C ASP A 151 -13.12 -1.25 -11.58
N LYS A 152 -12.60 -0.77 -10.44
CA LYS A 152 -13.36 -0.10 -9.39
C LYS A 152 -12.65 1.17 -8.91
N LEU A 153 -13.46 2.19 -8.63
CA LEU A 153 -13.02 3.43 -7.98
C LEU A 153 -12.63 3.20 -6.52
N GLY A 154 -11.91 4.18 -5.94
CA GLY A 154 -11.45 4.19 -4.55
C GLY A 154 -9.93 4.11 -4.41
N GLY A 155 -9.21 3.82 -5.51
CA GLY A 155 -7.75 3.74 -5.54
C GLY A 155 -7.20 2.79 -4.48
N LYS A 156 -6.27 3.27 -3.63
CA LYS A 156 -5.66 2.42 -2.59
C LYS A 156 -6.54 2.17 -1.37
N LEU A 157 -7.65 2.91 -1.20
CA LEU A 157 -8.57 2.71 -0.08
C LEU A 157 -9.21 1.31 -0.10
N VAL A 158 -9.47 0.77 -1.29
CA VAL A 158 -10.09 -0.56 -1.49
C VAL A 158 -9.20 -1.71 -0.99
N LEU A 159 -7.93 -1.43 -0.66
CA LEU A 159 -6.98 -2.40 -0.13
C LEU A 159 -6.83 -2.30 1.39
N GLN A 160 -7.48 -1.34 2.05
CA GLN A 160 -7.25 -1.04 3.46
C GLN A 160 -8.38 -1.56 4.32
N THR A 161 -8.12 -2.67 5.03
CA THR A 161 -9.06 -3.23 6.00
C THR A 161 -8.97 -2.50 7.33
N HIS A 162 -7.89 -1.78 7.64
CA HIS A 162 -7.79 -0.99 8.87
C HIS A 162 -8.66 0.29 8.83
N LYS A 163 -8.96 0.83 10.01
CA LYS A 163 -9.67 2.11 10.17
C LYS A 163 -8.69 3.28 10.06
N PHE A 164 -9.12 4.38 9.45
CA PHE A 164 -8.28 5.55 9.15
C PHE A 164 -8.20 6.55 10.30
N PHE A 165 -7.10 7.30 10.34
CA PHE A 165 -6.87 8.43 11.25
C PHE A 165 -7.45 9.72 10.64
N GLY A 166 -7.31 10.84 11.34
CA GLY A 166 -7.83 12.14 10.93
C GLY A 166 -9.11 12.54 11.67
N SER A 167 -9.90 13.38 11.01
CA SER A 167 -11.17 13.91 11.52
C SER A 167 -12.32 12.98 11.14
N VAL A 168 -13.23 12.72 12.08
CA VAL A 168 -14.49 12.01 11.78
C VAL A 168 -15.33 12.79 10.77
N GLU A 169 -15.43 14.12 10.95
CA GLU A 169 -16.29 15.00 10.16
C GLU A 169 -15.79 15.16 8.72
N ASP A 170 -14.48 15.30 8.53
CA ASP A 170 -13.92 15.73 7.25
C ASP A 170 -13.40 14.58 6.40
N SER A 171 -12.90 13.55 7.08
CA SER A 171 -12.15 12.43 6.48
C SER A 171 -12.66 11.06 6.94
N TYR A 172 -13.84 10.99 7.57
CA TYR A 172 -14.47 9.74 8.00
C TYR A 172 -13.59 8.88 8.92
N ALA A 173 -12.74 9.52 9.72
CA ALA A 173 -11.81 8.80 10.59
C ALA A 173 -12.54 7.81 11.51
N GLY A 174 -11.91 6.66 11.78
CA GLY A 174 -12.56 5.54 12.47
C GLY A 174 -13.38 4.62 11.55
N THR A 175 -13.51 4.95 10.26
CA THR A 175 -14.10 4.11 9.21
C THR A 175 -13.00 3.37 8.45
N ARG A 176 -13.30 2.18 7.90
CA ARG A 176 -12.33 1.39 7.13
C ARG A 176 -12.15 1.98 5.73
N GLY A 177 -10.95 1.84 5.16
CA GLY A 177 -10.68 2.39 3.82
C GLY A 177 -11.64 1.88 2.76
N ILE A 178 -11.89 0.57 2.74
CA ILE A 178 -12.84 -0.05 1.81
C ILE A 178 -14.23 0.59 1.85
N GLU A 179 -14.70 0.98 3.04
CA GLU A 179 -16.01 1.63 3.24
C GLU A 179 -15.98 3.08 2.76
N ILE A 180 -14.90 3.82 3.06
CA ILE A 180 -14.70 5.20 2.57
C ILE A 180 -14.61 5.23 1.04
N GLY A 181 -13.89 4.28 0.44
CA GLY A 181 -13.76 4.16 -1.02
C GLY A 181 -15.11 4.00 -1.70
N ASN A 182 -15.94 3.07 -1.20
CA ASN A 182 -17.30 2.86 -1.72
C ASN A 182 -18.18 4.11 -1.54
N LEU A 183 -18.10 4.78 -0.38
CA LEU A 183 -18.87 6.00 -0.12
C LEU A 183 -18.53 7.11 -1.14
N LEU A 184 -17.25 7.32 -1.41
CA LEU A 184 -16.80 8.35 -2.35
C LEU A 184 -17.11 7.97 -3.81
N ALA A 185 -16.98 6.69 -4.16
CA ALA A 185 -17.34 6.18 -5.49
C ALA A 185 -18.83 6.40 -5.78
N ASN A 186 -19.72 6.03 -4.85
CA ASN A 186 -21.16 6.22 -5.01
C ASN A 186 -21.52 7.70 -5.21
N LYS A 187 -20.91 8.61 -4.44
CA LYS A 187 -21.12 10.07 -4.61
C LYS A 187 -20.70 10.58 -5.99
N VAL A 188 -19.68 9.98 -6.60
CA VAL A 188 -19.25 10.31 -7.96
C VAL A 188 -20.23 9.75 -8.98
N GLU A 189 -20.67 8.50 -8.82
CA GLU A 189 -21.62 7.84 -9.72
C GLU A 189 -23.03 8.47 -9.70
N GLU A 190 -23.45 9.00 -8.55
CA GLU A 190 -24.74 9.69 -8.38
C GLU A 190 -24.77 11.12 -8.95
N ASN A 191 -23.61 11.69 -9.33
CA ASN A 191 -23.52 13.07 -9.83
C ASN A 191 -23.48 13.13 -11.37
N GLU A 192 -24.52 13.71 -11.98
CA GLU A 192 -24.69 13.77 -13.44
C GLU A 192 -23.62 14.61 -14.18
N ASN A 193 -22.89 15.48 -13.47
CA ASN A 193 -21.82 16.30 -14.05
C ASN A 193 -20.48 15.55 -14.11
N ILE A 194 -20.41 14.34 -13.56
CA ILE A 194 -19.19 13.55 -13.50
C ILE A 194 -19.37 12.28 -14.35
N THR A 195 -18.51 12.10 -15.34
CA THR A 195 -18.37 10.85 -16.07
C THR A 195 -17.17 10.09 -15.52
N ALA A 196 -17.41 8.92 -14.93
CA ALA A 196 -16.34 8.05 -14.41
C ALA A 196 -16.01 6.93 -15.40
N TRP A 197 -14.74 6.81 -15.73
CA TRP A 197 -14.20 5.81 -16.64
C TRP A 197 -13.22 4.91 -15.90
N THR A 198 -13.68 3.74 -15.48
CA THR A 198 -12.85 2.62 -15.00
C THR A 198 -12.22 1.84 -16.16
N ASP A 199 -11.27 0.94 -15.88
CA ASP A 199 -10.49 0.20 -16.89
C ASP A 199 -9.92 1.16 -17.98
N SER A 200 -9.41 2.33 -17.53
CA SER A 200 -9.00 3.46 -18.38
C SER A 200 -7.62 3.99 -18.03
N ILE A 201 -6.66 3.80 -18.93
CA ILE A 201 -5.26 4.14 -18.68
C ILE A 201 -4.90 5.44 -19.42
N ALA A 202 -4.46 6.47 -18.69
CA ALA A 202 -3.76 7.60 -19.31
C ALA A 202 -2.37 7.16 -19.80
N ILE A 203 -2.08 7.35 -21.08
CA ILE A 203 -0.82 6.90 -21.68
C ILE A 203 0.18 8.04 -21.87
N PHE A 204 -0.29 9.26 -22.13
CA PHE A 204 0.54 10.46 -22.30
C PHE A 204 -0.31 11.74 -22.39
N VAL A 205 0.32 12.90 -22.16
CA VAL A 205 -0.24 14.24 -22.48
C VAL A 205 0.59 14.86 -23.60
N PHE A 206 -0.02 15.09 -24.75
CA PHE A 206 0.64 15.48 -25.99
C PHE A 206 0.72 17.00 -26.16
N HIS A 207 1.65 17.45 -27.01
CA HIS A 207 1.96 18.88 -27.21
C HIS A 207 0.87 19.65 -27.97
N ASP A 208 -0.01 18.94 -28.67
CA ASP A 208 -1.22 19.45 -29.31
C ASP A 208 -2.40 19.62 -28.32
N LYS A 209 -2.10 19.55 -27.01
CA LYS A 209 -3.02 19.74 -25.89
C LYS A 209 -4.09 18.66 -25.74
N LYS A 210 -3.79 17.45 -26.18
CA LYS A 210 -4.65 16.27 -26.00
C LYS A 210 -4.03 15.26 -25.03
N ALA A 211 -4.87 14.57 -24.27
CA ALA A 211 -4.46 13.42 -23.47
C ALA A 211 -4.87 12.11 -24.17
N GLY A 212 -3.93 11.19 -24.31
CA GLY A 212 -4.22 9.85 -24.84
C GLY A 212 -4.72 8.93 -23.73
N ILE A 213 -5.89 8.33 -23.92
CA ILE A 213 -6.50 7.40 -22.96
C ILE A 213 -6.80 6.07 -23.65
N LEU A 214 -6.47 4.96 -23.00
CA LEU A 214 -6.88 3.62 -23.41
C LEU A 214 -8.08 3.21 -22.53
N LYS A 215 -9.29 3.38 -23.04
CA LYS A 215 -10.57 3.07 -22.36
C LYS A 215 -11.06 1.69 -22.80
N ASN A 216 -11.12 0.71 -21.91
CA ASN A 216 -11.51 -0.67 -22.26
C ASN A 216 -10.73 -1.20 -23.48
N ASN A 217 -9.41 -1.00 -23.50
CA ASN A 217 -8.52 -1.34 -24.63
C ASN A 217 -8.78 -0.57 -25.95
N VAL A 218 -9.63 0.45 -25.97
CA VAL A 218 -9.86 1.32 -27.13
C VAL A 218 -9.16 2.66 -26.94
N TYR A 219 -8.34 3.06 -27.92
CA TYR A 219 -7.63 4.33 -27.85
C TYR A 219 -8.56 5.50 -28.14
N LYS A 220 -8.49 6.52 -27.29
CA LYS A 220 -9.27 7.76 -27.38
C LYS A 220 -8.38 8.97 -27.10
N LEU A 221 -8.73 10.10 -27.69
CA LEU A 221 -8.10 11.39 -27.40
C LEU A 221 -9.05 12.27 -26.59
N VAL A 222 -8.54 12.89 -25.54
CA VAL A 222 -9.31 13.79 -24.69
C VAL A 222 -8.74 15.21 -24.79
N SER A 223 -9.59 16.14 -25.20
CA SER A 223 -9.35 17.59 -25.15
C SER A 223 -9.99 18.15 -23.87
N THR A 224 -9.26 18.99 -23.14
CA THR A 224 -9.73 19.53 -21.85
C THR A 224 -9.25 20.97 -21.62
N LYS A 225 -10.01 21.73 -20.81
CA LYS A 225 -9.58 23.07 -20.36
C LYS A 225 -8.55 22.98 -19.23
N VAL A 226 -8.68 21.98 -18.36
CA VAL A 226 -7.79 21.72 -17.22
C VAL A 226 -7.54 20.22 -17.05
N ILE A 227 -6.35 19.87 -16.59
CA ILE A 227 -6.05 18.55 -16.02
C ILE A 227 -5.92 18.67 -14.49
N LEU A 228 -6.44 17.70 -13.75
CA LEU A 228 -6.13 17.49 -12.34
C LEU A 228 -5.47 16.11 -12.18
N ASN A 229 -4.17 16.09 -11.86
CA ASN A 229 -3.42 14.87 -11.66
C ASN A 229 -3.61 14.36 -10.22
N ALA A 230 -4.31 13.23 -10.10
CA ALA A 230 -4.51 12.48 -8.86
C ALA A 230 -4.05 11.01 -9.02
N ALA A 231 -3.05 10.76 -9.88
CA ALA A 231 -2.56 9.42 -10.24
C ALA A 231 -1.84 8.69 -9.09
N GLY A 232 -1.71 9.35 -7.94
CA GLY A 232 -1.10 8.82 -6.73
C GLY A 232 0.41 8.65 -6.83
N ALA A 233 0.93 7.61 -6.18
CA ALA A 233 2.35 7.29 -6.15
C ALA A 233 2.62 5.81 -6.39
N ARG A 234 3.87 5.49 -6.72
CA ARG A 234 4.37 4.13 -6.90
C ARG A 234 5.34 3.76 -5.78
N GLU A 235 5.45 2.46 -5.50
CA GLU A 235 6.37 1.97 -4.47
C GLU A 235 7.83 2.09 -4.92
N LYS A 236 8.70 2.52 -3.99
CA LYS A 236 10.14 2.51 -4.22
C LYS A 236 10.66 1.09 -4.20
N PHE A 237 11.62 0.83 -5.09
CA PHE A 237 12.41 -0.40 -5.05
C PHE A 237 13.61 -0.22 -4.11
N LEU A 238 14.12 -1.32 -3.54
CA LEU A 238 15.32 -1.30 -2.72
C LEU A 238 16.44 -2.11 -3.38
N ARG A 239 17.63 -1.50 -3.42
CA ARG A 239 18.87 -2.11 -3.90
C ARG A 239 19.52 -2.88 -2.76
N PHE A 240 19.69 -4.20 -2.92
CA PHE A 240 20.46 -5.05 -2.01
C PHE A 240 20.84 -6.38 -2.69
N PRO A 241 21.87 -7.09 -2.21
CA PRO A 241 22.24 -8.41 -2.74
C PRO A 241 21.10 -9.43 -2.64
N GLY A 242 20.78 -10.09 -3.75
CA GLY A 242 19.67 -11.06 -3.84
C GLY A 242 18.30 -10.43 -4.13
N ASN A 243 18.22 -9.13 -4.44
CA ASN A 243 16.96 -8.42 -4.72
C ASN A 243 16.23 -8.84 -6.03
N THR A 244 16.72 -9.84 -6.75
CA THR A 244 16.07 -10.42 -7.92
C THR A 244 15.09 -11.54 -7.58
N LEU A 245 15.32 -12.25 -6.47
CA LEU A 245 14.59 -13.47 -6.08
C LEU A 245 13.07 -13.30 -6.17
N ALA A 246 12.38 -14.37 -6.58
CA ALA A 246 10.93 -14.45 -6.47
C ALA A 246 10.52 -14.50 -4.99
N GLY A 247 9.37 -13.93 -4.65
CA GLY A 247 8.98 -13.69 -3.24
C GLY A 247 9.41 -12.34 -2.68
N ILE A 248 10.06 -11.47 -3.48
CA ILE A 248 10.34 -10.08 -3.11
C ILE A 248 9.37 -9.15 -3.86
N TYR A 249 8.45 -8.53 -3.14
CA TYR A 249 7.46 -7.61 -3.71
C TYR A 249 7.06 -6.48 -2.76
N GLY A 250 6.36 -5.47 -3.30
CA GLY A 250 5.89 -4.31 -2.57
C GLY A 250 4.68 -4.60 -1.67
N ALA A 251 4.48 -3.74 -0.67
CA ALA A 251 3.30 -3.73 0.18
C ALA A 251 1.99 -3.59 -0.60
N GLY A 252 1.97 -2.81 -1.67
CA GLY A 252 0.81 -2.65 -2.56
C GLY A 252 0.42 -3.97 -3.22
N ALA A 253 1.40 -4.73 -3.71
CA ALA A 253 1.17 -6.05 -4.28
C ALA A 253 0.63 -7.05 -3.25
N PHE A 254 1.25 -7.07 -2.07
CA PHE A 254 0.79 -7.91 -0.96
C PHE A 254 -0.64 -7.59 -0.55
N GLN A 255 -0.96 -6.32 -0.34
CA GLN A 255 -2.30 -5.87 0.05
C GLN A 255 -3.34 -6.17 -1.03
N THR A 256 -2.96 -6.10 -2.30
CA THR A 256 -3.83 -6.49 -3.43
C THR A 256 -4.20 -7.97 -3.33
N LEU A 257 -3.19 -8.85 -3.19
CA LEU A 257 -3.44 -10.29 -3.08
C LEU A 257 -4.27 -10.62 -1.84
N VAL A 258 -3.92 -10.08 -0.67
CA VAL A 258 -4.51 -10.50 0.60
C VAL A 258 -5.87 -9.88 0.90
N ASN A 259 -6.09 -8.62 0.54
CA ASN A 259 -7.31 -7.90 0.91
C ASN A 259 -8.31 -7.78 -0.25
N ARG A 260 -7.85 -7.55 -1.48
CA ARG A 260 -8.76 -7.47 -2.64
C ARG A 260 -9.09 -8.87 -3.16
N ASP A 261 -8.06 -9.69 -3.33
CA ASP A 261 -8.20 -10.98 -4.00
C ASP A 261 -8.38 -12.15 -3.02
N LEU A 262 -8.27 -11.89 -1.71
CA LEU A 262 -8.44 -12.88 -0.63
C LEU A 262 -7.52 -14.10 -0.81
N ILE A 263 -6.28 -13.87 -1.20
CA ILE A 263 -5.23 -14.88 -1.37
C ILE A 263 -4.18 -14.69 -0.28
N ARG A 264 -3.70 -15.81 0.26
CA ARG A 264 -2.57 -15.89 1.18
C ARG A 264 -1.30 -16.15 0.36
N PRO A 265 -0.51 -15.13 -0.04
CA PRO A 265 0.57 -15.32 -1.03
C PRO A 265 1.90 -15.78 -0.42
N THR A 266 1.94 -15.96 0.90
CA THR A 266 3.12 -16.25 1.70
C THR A 266 2.70 -16.95 2.98
N GLU A 267 3.56 -17.78 3.55
CA GLU A 267 3.36 -18.33 4.90
C GLU A 267 4.16 -17.54 5.93
N ARG A 268 5.39 -17.13 5.58
CA ARG A 268 6.35 -16.44 6.46
C ARG A 268 6.85 -15.16 5.81
N LEU A 269 6.34 -14.03 6.29
CA LEU A 269 6.61 -12.69 5.79
C LEU A 269 7.66 -11.98 6.64
N PHE A 270 8.67 -11.39 6.00
CA PHE A 270 9.56 -10.42 6.62
C PHE A 270 9.40 -9.05 5.96
N ILE A 271 9.37 -7.97 6.74
CA ILE A 271 9.05 -6.62 6.24
C ILE A 271 10.26 -5.70 6.33
N VAL A 272 10.54 -4.97 5.26
CA VAL A 272 11.60 -3.95 5.18
C VAL A 272 10.95 -2.57 5.04
N GLY A 273 11.01 -1.77 6.11
CA GLY A 273 10.43 -0.43 6.20
C GLY A 273 9.42 -0.31 7.34
N GLY A 274 9.65 0.65 8.26
CA GLY A 274 8.82 0.93 9.43
C GLY A 274 7.90 2.14 9.26
N GLY A 275 7.58 2.53 8.02
CA GLY A 275 6.51 3.49 7.72
C GLY A 275 5.11 2.90 7.89
N ASN A 276 4.06 3.74 7.83
CA ASN A 276 2.67 3.29 7.97
C ASN A 276 2.32 2.12 7.02
N VAL A 277 2.80 2.17 5.78
CA VAL A 277 2.59 1.12 4.77
C VAL A 277 3.12 -0.24 5.25
N GLY A 278 4.36 -0.31 5.74
CA GLY A 278 4.97 -1.55 6.22
C GLY A 278 4.30 -2.08 7.49
N LEU A 279 4.03 -1.18 8.45
CA LEU A 279 3.36 -1.53 9.71
C LEU A 279 1.94 -2.08 9.48
N ILE A 280 1.16 -1.44 8.62
CA ILE A 280 -0.19 -1.88 8.27
C ILE A 280 -0.18 -3.15 7.43
N ALA A 281 0.77 -3.32 6.51
CA ALA A 281 0.90 -4.57 5.77
C ALA A 281 1.18 -5.76 6.70
N GLY A 282 2.03 -5.57 7.72
CA GLY A 282 2.23 -6.58 8.77
C GLY A 282 0.94 -6.88 9.53
N TYR A 283 0.10 -5.88 9.78
CA TYR A 283 -1.19 -6.09 10.45
C TYR A 283 -2.15 -6.87 9.55
N HIS A 284 -2.27 -6.52 8.27
CA HIS A 284 -3.09 -7.26 7.30
C HIS A 284 -2.61 -8.71 7.15
N ALA A 285 -1.30 -8.96 7.19
CA ALA A 285 -0.75 -10.31 7.19
C ALA A 285 -1.26 -11.13 8.38
N LEU A 286 -1.23 -10.57 9.59
CA LEU A 286 -1.81 -11.21 10.77
C LEU A 286 -3.31 -11.46 10.60
N GLN A 287 -4.08 -10.50 10.07
CA GLN A 287 -5.52 -10.67 9.82
C GLN A 287 -5.82 -11.85 8.90
N ALA A 288 -4.97 -12.08 7.89
CA ALA A 288 -5.05 -13.18 6.93
C ALA A 288 -4.40 -14.49 7.42
N GLY A 289 -3.84 -14.50 8.63
CA GLY A 289 -3.24 -15.67 9.23
C GLY A 289 -1.83 -16.01 8.77
N ILE A 290 -1.12 -15.04 8.23
CA ILE A 290 0.27 -15.14 7.79
C ILE A 290 1.21 -14.87 8.96
N GLU A 291 2.29 -15.64 9.06
CA GLU A 291 3.31 -15.41 10.07
C GLU A 291 4.17 -14.19 9.70
N VAL A 292 4.23 -13.20 10.58
CA VAL A 292 5.12 -12.03 10.39
C VAL A 292 6.36 -12.23 11.24
N VAL A 293 7.44 -12.63 10.58
CA VAL A 293 8.70 -13.06 11.19
C VAL A 293 9.45 -11.89 11.81
N GLY A 294 9.36 -10.71 11.22
CA GLY A 294 9.95 -9.49 11.75
C GLY A 294 9.81 -8.31 10.82
N LEU A 295 10.13 -7.13 11.34
CA LEU A 295 10.18 -5.88 10.60
C LEU A 295 11.48 -5.13 10.91
N ILE A 296 12.10 -4.53 9.90
CA ILE A 296 13.25 -3.63 10.08
C ILE A 296 12.92 -2.20 9.66
N GLU A 297 13.54 -1.25 10.37
CA GLU A 297 13.55 0.17 10.06
C GLU A 297 15.00 0.67 10.14
N ALA A 298 15.41 1.42 9.11
CA ALA A 298 16.76 1.96 9.04
C ALA A 298 16.95 3.14 10.00
N LEU A 299 15.91 3.93 10.23
CA LEU A 299 15.91 5.00 11.21
C LEU A 299 15.92 4.46 12.66
N PRO A 300 16.35 5.26 13.66
CA PRO A 300 16.32 4.87 15.07
C PRO A 300 14.92 4.59 15.63
N LYS A 301 13.88 5.07 14.94
CA LYS A 301 12.47 4.89 15.25
C LYS A 301 11.69 4.63 13.96
N CYS A 302 10.55 3.94 14.06
CA CYS A 302 9.59 3.82 12.97
C CYS A 302 9.12 5.21 12.51
N GLY A 303 9.09 5.45 11.21
CA GLY A 303 8.48 6.67 10.65
C GLY A 303 6.95 6.63 10.65
N GLY A 304 6.35 5.43 10.72
CA GLY A 304 4.91 5.28 10.88
C GLY A 304 4.43 5.53 12.32
N TYR A 305 3.12 5.68 12.49
CA TYR A 305 2.50 5.98 13.78
C TYR A 305 2.81 4.91 14.83
N LYS A 306 3.19 5.35 16.03
CA LYS A 306 3.52 4.48 17.16
C LYS A 306 2.42 3.48 17.46
N VAL A 307 1.16 3.88 17.37
CA VAL A 307 0.01 2.98 17.58
C VAL A 307 -0.06 1.84 16.56
N HIS A 308 0.52 1.98 15.36
CA HIS A 308 0.67 0.88 14.41
C HIS A 308 1.83 -0.05 14.78
N ALA A 309 2.97 0.52 15.19
CA ALA A 309 4.10 -0.26 15.67
C ALA A 309 3.74 -1.07 16.92
N ASP A 310 3.09 -0.44 17.90
CA ASP A 310 2.66 -1.07 19.15
C ASP A 310 1.59 -2.15 18.87
N LYS A 311 0.73 -1.94 17.88
CA LYS A 311 -0.24 -2.94 17.42
C LYS A 311 0.46 -4.22 16.96
N LEU A 312 1.57 -4.12 16.21
CA LEU A 312 2.36 -5.29 15.80
C LEU A 312 3.12 -5.92 16.97
N LYS A 313 3.80 -5.11 17.79
CA LYS A 313 4.59 -5.59 18.95
C LYS A 313 3.74 -6.43 19.91
N ARG A 314 2.58 -5.92 20.31
CA ARG A 314 1.68 -6.65 21.24
C ARG A 314 1.03 -7.91 20.63
N LEU A 315 1.07 -8.07 19.31
CA LEU A 315 0.66 -9.31 18.62
C LEU A 315 1.83 -10.30 18.44
N GLY A 316 3.03 -9.93 18.88
CA GLY A 316 4.22 -10.79 18.91
C GLY A 316 5.21 -10.56 17.76
N VAL A 317 5.08 -9.47 17.00
CA VAL A 317 6.01 -9.14 15.90
C VAL A 317 7.16 -8.26 16.41
N PRO A 318 8.43 -8.69 16.30
CA PRO A 318 9.55 -7.83 16.65
C PRO A 318 9.81 -6.77 15.57
N ILE A 319 10.20 -5.59 16.03
CA ILE A 319 10.60 -4.45 15.19
C ILE A 319 12.04 -4.10 15.55
N TYR A 320 12.93 -4.12 14.56
CA TYR A 320 14.34 -3.76 14.72
C TYR A 320 14.61 -2.42 14.04
N THR A 321 14.85 -1.38 14.84
CA THR A 321 15.23 -0.04 14.37
C THR A 321 16.75 0.10 14.26
N SER A 322 17.25 1.04 13.46
CA SER A 322 18.68 1.11 13.08
C SER A 322 19.21 -0.18 12.48
N HIS A 323 18.39 -0.86 11.67
CA HIS A 323 18.77 -2.06 10.93
C HIS A 323 18.44 -1.92 9.44
N THR A 324 19.26 -2.54 8.58
CA THR A 324 18.98 -2.66 7.15
C THR A 324 19.09 -4.13 6.71
N VAL A 325 18.57 -4.41 5.52
CA VAL A 325 18.80 -5.69 4.84
C VAL A 325 20.25 -5.75 4.35
N LEU A 326 20.94 -6.83 4.68
CA LEU A 326 22.28 -7.13 4.17
C LEU A 326 22.18 -7.96 2.89
N CYS A 327 21.35 -9.00 2.87
CA CYS A 327 21.06 -9.80 1.69
C CYS A 327 19.74 -10.58 1.84
N ALA A 328 19.18 -10.99 0.71
CA ALA A 328 18.18 -12.05 0.64
C ALA A 328 18.85 -13.34 0.12
N ASN A 329 18.46 -14.48 0.69
CA ASN A 329 19.05 -15.77 0.38
C ASN A 329 18.02 -16.70 -0.26
N GLY A 330 18.46 -17.48 -1.24
CA GLY A 330 17.62 -18.42 -1.98
C GLY A 330 18.26 -18.77 -3.32
N GLU A 331 17.65 -19.73 -4.03
CA GLU A 331 18.05 -20.08 -5.41
C GLU A 331 17.15 -19.33 -6.41
N GLU A 332 15.88 -19.74 -6.51
CA GLU A 332 14.87 -19.06 -7.34
C GLU A 332 13.94 -18.17 -6.51
N THR A 333 13.55 -18.65 -5.34
CA THR A 333 12.67 -17.95 -4.39
C THR A 333 13.41 -17.63 -3.10
N VAL A 334 12.93 -16.63 -2.37
CA VAL A 334 13.41 -16.33 -1.02
C VAL A 334 13.26 -17.55 -0.11
N SER A 335 14.29 -17.83 0.67
CA SER A 335 14.30 -18.83 1.76
C SER A 335 14.67 -18.22 3.12
N SER A 336 15.37 -17.09 3.11
CA SER A 336 15.64 -16.28 4.30
C SER A 336 16.10 -14.87 3.94
N ILE A 337 16.09 -13.99 4.95
CA ILE A 337 16.68 -12.65 4.88
C ILE A 337 17.74 -12.50 5.97
N THR A 338 18.85 -11.84 5.64
CA THR A 338 19.87 -11.44 6.61
C THR A 338 19.83 -9.93 6.79
N ILE A 339 19.72 -9.50 8.05
CA ILE A 339 19.69 -8.09 8.44
C ILE A 339 20.92 -7.77 9.28
N THR A 340 21.26 -6.50 9.41
CA THR A 340 22.38 -6.03 10.22
C THR A 340 22.06 -4.69 10.86
N LYS A 341 22.68 -4.38 12.00
CA LYS A 341 22.66 -3.01 12.54
C LYS A 341 23.41 -2.07 11.59
N ILE A 342 23.02 -0.81 11.62
CA ILE A 342 23.68 0.26 10.88
C ILE A 342 24.06 1.44 11.78
N THR A 343 25.09 2.17 11.38
CA THR A 343 25.46 3.45 11.98
C THR A 343 24.48 4.55 11.54
N LYS A 344 24.63 5.77 12.10
CA LYS A 344 23.84 6.95 11.68
C LYS A 344 24.06 7.32 10.21
N ASP A 345 25.18 6.93 9.63
CA ASP A 345 25.52 7.14 8.21
C ASP A 345 25.07 5.97 7.32
N PHE A 346 24.22 5.08 7.84
CA PHE A 346 23.68 3.90 7.15
C PHE A 346 24.74 2.84 6.78
N THR A 347 25.89 2.83 7.46
CA THR A 347 26.93 1.82 7.25
C THR A 347 26.63 0.55 8.06
N PRO A 348 26.62 -0.64 7.45
CA PRO A 348 26.52 -1.93 8.15
C PRO A 348 27.58 -2.12 9.25
N ILE A 349 27.16 -2.67 10.39
CA ILE A 349 28.04 -3.01 11.52
C ILE A 349 28.28 -4.52 11.53
N ALA A 350 29.51 -4.94 11.19
CA ALA A 350 29.90 -6.33 11.17
C ALA A 350 29.74 -7.01 12.55
N GLY A 351 29.35 -8.29 12.55
CA GLY A 351 29.12 -9.09 13.76
C GLY A 351 27.76 -8.86 14.41
N THR A 352 26.88 -8.09 13.78
CA THR A 352 25.51 -7.83 14.25
C THR A 352 24.43 -8.49 13.39
N GLU A 353 24.86 -9.36 12.47
CA GLU A 353 24.02 -10.00 11.48
C GLU A 353 23.02 -10.95 12.14
N LYS A 354 21.81 -10.98 11.60
CA LYS A 354 20.76 -11.93 11.99
C LYS A 354 20.05 -12.44 10.75
N THR A 355 19.89 -13.76 10.66
CA THR A 355 19.15 -14.38 9.56
C THR A 355 17.83 -14.94 10.04
N PHE A 356 16.77 -14.68 9.28
CA PHE A 356 15.42 -15.14 9.57
C PHE A 356 14.90 -15.97 8.40
N ALA A 357 14.43 -17.18 8.67
CA ALA A 357 13.75 -18.00 7.67
C ALA A 357 12.39 -17.38 7.32
N CYS A 358 12.20 -17.07 6.04
CA CYS A 358 10.99 -16.50 5.46
C CYS A 358 10.90 -16.90 3.98
N ASP A 359 9.69 -16.96 3.43
CA ASP A 359 9.47 -17.25 2.01
C ASP A 359 9.21 -15.97 1.19
N THR A 360 9.00 -14.85 1.88
CA THR A 360 8.66 -13.56 1.28
C THR A 360 9.33 -12.41 2.01
N ILE A 361 9.84 -11.44 1.25
CA ILE A 361 10.33 -10.15 1.75
C ILE A 361 9.47 -9.05 1.17
N LEU A 362 8.82 -8.30 2.05
CA LEU A 362 8.01 -7.14 1.68
C LEU A 362 8.85 -5.87 1.70
N ILE A 363 8.85 -5.14 0.58
CA ILE A 363 9.56 -3.87 0.47
C ILE A 363 8.56 -2.72 0.67
N ALA A 364 8.73 -1.97 1.76
CA ALA A 364 7.87 -0.85 2.17
C ALA A 364 8.71 0.39 2.54
N VAL A 365 9.69 0.73 1.70
CA VAL A 365 10.71 1.78 1.94
C VAL A 365 10.34 3.16 1.39
N GLY A 366 9.05 3.42 1.25
CA GLY A 366 8.50 4.70 0.78
C GLY A 366 7.98 4.66 -0.66
N LEU A 367 7.46 5.81 -1.08
CA LEU A 367 6.75 5.99 -2.36
C LEU A 367 7.39 7.10 -3.20
N GLU A 368 7.15 7.05 -4.50
CA GLU A 368 7.53 8.07 -5.48
C GLU A 368 6.28 8.56 -6.23
N PRO A 369 5.98 9.87 -6.22
CA PRO A 369 4.83 10.43 -6.91
C PRO A 369 4.75 10.05 -8.40
N VAL A 370 3.53 9.88 -8.91
CA VAL A 370 3.23 9.77 -10.34
C VAL A 370 2.95 11.17 -10.88
N ASN A 371 4.02 11.93 -11.13
CA ASN A 371 3.98 13.32 -11.57
C ASN A 371 4.36 13.51 -13.05
N GLU A 372 4.55 12.43 -13.81
CA GLU A 372 4.90 12.55 -15.23
C GLU A 372 3.80 13.23 -16.04
N PHE A 373 2.53 12.98 -15.71
CA PHE A 373 1.40 13.68 -16.35
C PHE A 373 1.38 15.17 -16.05
N THR A 374 1.73 15.57 -14.81
CA THR A 374 1.88 16.99 -14.45
C THR A 374 2.95 17.63 -15.32
N ALA A 375 4.13 17.03 -15.39
CA ALA A 375 5.26 17.58 -16.14
C ALA A 375 4.99 17.68 -17.65
N GLU A 376 4.27 16.72 -18.25
CA GLU A 376 3.92 16.78 -19.68
C GLU A 376 2.77 17.76 -19.97
N ALA A 377 1.79 17.90 -19.07
CA ALA A 377 0.75 18.92 -19.19
C ALA A 377 1.31 20.35 -19.13
N GLU A 378 2.24 20.61 -18.20
CA GLU A 378 2.96 21.90 -18.12
C GLU A 378 3.69 22.21 -19.43
N LYS A 379 4.41 21.24 -20.00
CA LYS A 379 5.12 21.41 -21.29
C LYS A 379 4.17 21.63 -22.46
N ALA A 380 3.01 20.99 -22.47
CA ALA A 380 1.98 21.17 -23.49
C ALA A 380 1.22 22.50 -23.35
N GLY A 381 1.41 23.23 -22.23
CA GLY A 381 0.67 24.46 -21.95
C GLY A 381 -0.82 24.21 -21.68
N ILE A 382 -1.14 23.07 -21.06
CA ILE A 382 -2.47 22.78 -20.50
C ILE A 382 -2.45 23.20 -19.03
N PRO A 383 -3.40 24.03 -18.56
CA PRO A 383 -3.51 24.34 -17.14
C PRO A 383 -3.69 23.06 -16.31
N ILE A 384 -2.90 22.92 -15.25
CA ILE A 384 -2.73 21.67 -14.50
C ILE A 384 -2.71 21.93 -13.00
N PHE A 385 -3.42 21.07 -12.27
CA PHE A 385 -3.39 20.96 -10.82
C PHE A 385 -2.99 19.55 -10.41
N ALA A 386 -2.53 19.36 -9.17
CA ALA A 386 -2.22 18.05 -8.62
C ALA A 386 -2.87 17.87 -7.24
N ALA A 387 -3.16 16.63 -6.87
CA ALA A 387 -3.75 16.30 -5.58
C ALA A 387 -3.29 14.93 -5.05
N GLY A 388 -3.36 14.77 -3.73
CA GLY A 388 -2.94 13.55 -3.04
C GLY A 388 -1.48 13.17 -3.29
N ASP A 389 -1.18 11.87 -3.34
CA ASP A 389 0.19 11.36 -3.47
C ASP A 389 0.91 11.72 -4.79
N ALA A 390 0.17 12.19 -5.80
CA ALA A 390 0.78 12.74 -7.02
C ALA A 390 1.41 14.12 -6.80
N LEU A 391 0.91 14.87 -5.81
CA LEU A 391 1.46 16.14 -5.35
C LEU A 391 2.47 15.91 -4.20
N GLU A 392 2.05 15.20 -3.16
CA GLU A 392 2.83 15.00 -1.94
C GLU A 392 2.41 13.71 -1.23
N ILE A 393 3.38 12.92 -0.77
CA ILE A 393 3.11 11.64 -0.09
C ILE A 393 2.59 11.91 1.32
N ALA A 394 1.35 11.50 1.61
CA ALA A 394 0.71 11.75 2.91
C ALA A 394 -0.29 10.63 3.30
N GLU A 395 -0.96 10.83 4.42
CA GLU A 395 -2.06 9.98 4.89
C GLU A 395 -3.29 10.15 3.97
N ALA A 396 -4.17 9.14 3.85
CA ALA A 396 -5.33 9.22 2.98
C ALA A 396 -6.34 10.31 3.40
N SER A 397 -6.45 10.62 4.69
CA SER A 397 -7.23 11.75 5.20
C SER A 397 -6.73 13.08 4.60
N SER A 398 -5.41 13.28 4.58
CA SER A 398 -4.79 14.41 3.90
C SER A 398 -5.05 14.39 2.40
N ALA A 399 -4.94 13.22 1.74
CA ALA A 399 -5.21 13.09 0.31
C ALA A 399 -6.66 13.45 -0.06
N MET A 400 -7.66 13.00 0.72
CA MET A 400 -9.07 13.39 0.52
C MET A 400 -9.25 14.90 0.67
N PHE A 401 -8.68 15.47 1.73
CA PHE A 401 -8.86 16.87 2.05
C PHE A 401 -8.18 17.80 1.02
N ASN A 402 -6.93 17.47 0.65
CA ASN A 402 -6.22 18.13 -0.43
C ASN A 402 -6.96 17.99 -1.78
N GLY A 403 -7.57 16.83 -2.04
CA GLY A 403 -8.44 16.63 -3.20
C GLY A 403 -9.61 17.62 -3.25
N LYS A 404 -10.31 17.83 -2.13
CA LYS A 404 -11.40 18.84 -2.06
C LYS A 404 -10.88 20.24 -2.38
N ILE A 405 -9.76 20.65 -1.75
CA ILE A 405 -9.14 21.96 -1.99
C ILE A 405 -8.75 22.11 -3.46
N SER A 406 -8.09 21.12 -4.06
CA SER A 406 -7.68 21.17 -5.47
C SER A 406 -8.87 21.22 -6.43
N GLY A 407 -9.96 20.50 -6.13
CA GLY A 407 -11.22 20.61 -6.88
C GLY A 407 -11.79 22.03 -6.87
N LEU A 408 -11.85 22.68 -5.71
CA LEU A 408 -12.33 24.06 -5.59
C LEU A 408 -11.37 25.07 -6.25
N LYS A 409 -10.06 24.84 -6.21
CA LYS A 409 -9.08 25.67 -6.95
C LYS A 409 -9.29 25.59 -8.45
N VAL A 410 -9.58 24.40 -8.98
CA VAL A 410 -9.95 24.22 -10.39
C VAL A 410 -11.27 24.93 -10.70
N ALA A 411 -12.28 24.81 -9.85
CA ALA A 411 -13.55 25.51 -10.03
C ALA A 411 -13.36 27.04 -10.10
N LYS A 412 -12.56 27.61 -9.18
CA LYS A 412 -12.21 29.04 -9.20
C LYS A 412 -11.45 29.45 -10.46
N PHE A 413 -10.53 28.60 -10.92
CA PHE A 413 -9.79 28.83 -12.17
C PHE A 413 -10.71 28.86 -13.39
N LEU A 414 -11.78 28.06 -13.39
CA LEU A 414 -12.81 28.05 -14.42
C LEU A 414 -13.90 29.11 -14.21
N GLU A 415 -13.66 30.08 -13.32
CA GLU A 415 -14.56 31.21 -13.04
C GLU A 415 -15.95 30.77 -12.52
N ALA A 416 -16.04 29.60 -11.87
CA ALA A 416 -17.26 29.20 -11.19
C ALA A 416 -17.53 30.10 -9.98
N ASP A 417 -18.80 30.43 -9.76
CA ASP A 417 -19.25 31.19 -8.59
C ASP A 417 -19.19 30.29 -7.34
N ILE A 418 -18.07 30.36 -6.64
CA ILE A 418 -17.80 29.61 -5.42
C ILE A 418 -17.38 30.54 -4.30
N GLU A 419 -17.77 30.20 -3.07
CA GLU A 419 -17.25 30.87 -1.88
C GLU A 419 -15.72 30.70 -1.79
N GLU A 420 -15.05 31.67 -1.14
CA GLU A 420 -13.63 31.54 -0.87
C GLU A 420 -13.34 30.29 -0.04
N ILE A 421 -12.28 29.56 -0.41
CA ILE A 421 -11.86 28.37 0.32
C ILE A 421 -11.40 28.82 1.71
N PRO A 422 -12.02 28.35 2.80
CA PRO A 422 -11.69 28.82 4.15
C PRO A 422 -10.21 28.60 4.49
N HIS A 423 -9.56 29.57 5.15
CA HIS A 423 -8.14 29.44 5.51
C HIS A 423 -7.87 28.21 6.39
N GLU A 424 -8.79 27.94 7.32
CA GLU A 424 -8.76 26.79 8.24
C GLU A 424 -8.63 25.44 7.52
N TRP A 425 -9.10 25.33 6.28
CA TRP A 425 -8.93 24.12 5.49
C TRP A 425 -7.45 23.89 5.17
N TYR A 426 -6.71 24.93 4.79
CA TYR A 426 -5.29 24.81 4.54
C TYR A 426 -4.54 24.43 5.81
N GLU A 427 -4.83 25.06 6.94
CA GLU A 427 -4.25 24.72 8.24
C GLU A 427 -4.53 23.25 8.60
N LYS A 428 -5.76 22.78 8.40
CA LYS A 428 -6.13 21.39 8.64
C LYS A 428 -5.41 20.41 7.72
N ALA A 429 -5.22 20.75 6.45
CA ALA A 429 -4.45 19.95 5.51
C ALA A 429 -2.98 19.83 5.96
N GLU A 430 -2.39 20.92 6.45
CA GLU A 430 -1.03 20.93 7.03
C GLU A 430 -0.93 20.09 8.30
N ILE A 431 -1.97 20.09 9.15
CA ILE A 431 -2.02 19.25 10.35
C ILE A 431 -2.16 17.76 9.98
N LEU A 432 -3.07 17.42 9.08
CA LEU A 432 -3.31 16.02 8.66
C LEU A 432 -2.10 15.38 7.97
N LYS A 433 -1.23 16.19 7.33
CA LYS A 433 0.00 15.70 6.69
C LYS A 433 1.22 15.68 7.61
N SER A 434 1.13 16.27 8.81
CA SER A 434 2.28 16.42 9.70
C SER A 434 2.90 15.08 10.09
N GLU A 435 4.23 15.09 10.28
CA GLU A 435 4.91 13.94 10.87
C GLU A 435 4.44 13.73 12.31
N PRO A 436 4.50 12.49 12.82
CA PRO A 436 4.10 12.20 14.20
C PRO A 436 4.93 13.01 15.19
N GLY A 437 4.26 13.62 16.17
CA GLY A 437 4.89 14.46 17.17
C GLY A 437 5.53 13.67 18.31
N ALA A 438 5.58 14.29 19.48
CA ALA A 438 6.30 13.74 20.63
C ALA A 438 5.66 12.43 21.13
N GLU A 439 6.51 11.49 21.54
CA GLU A 439 6.09 10.33 22.31
C GLU A 439 6.08 10.68 23.79
N LEU A 440 4.97 10.41 24.47
CA LEU A 440 4.80 10.67 25.90
C LEU A 440 4.77 9.35 26.69
N PRO A 441 5.20 9.36 27.96
CA PRO A 441 5.15 8.17 28.79
C PRO A 441 3.70 7.76 29.08
N GLN A 442 3.48 6.46 29.25
CA GLN A 442 2.17 5.95 29.70
C GLN A 442 1.90 6.41 31.13
N ILE A 443 0.78 7.09 31.32
CA ILE A 443 0.23 7.42 32.64
C ILE A 443 -1.03 6.58 32.84
N PHE A 444 -1.17 5.96 34.01
CA PHE A 444 -2.34 5.18 34.37
C PHE A 444 -3.18 5.96 35.39
N PRO A 445 -4.53 5.94 35.28
CA PRO A 445 -5.39 6.53 36.31
C PRO A 445 -5.12 5.88 37.67
N GLU A 446 -5.08 6.67 38.75
CA GLU A 446 -4.87 6.14 40.11
C GLU A 446 -6.09 5.35 40.63
N GLN A 447 -7.27 5.67 40.12
CA GLN A 447 -8.54 5.08 40.54
C GLN A 447 -8.62 3.57 40.22
N ASP A 448 -9.15 2.77 41.16
CA ASP A 448 -9.45 1.32 41.02
C ASP A 448 -10.93 1.02 41.31
N LYS A 449 -11.84 1.87 40.81
CA LYS A 449 -13.29 1.73 40.99
C LYS A 449 -14.04 2.13 39.73
N GLY A 450 -15.23 1.56 39.53
CA GLY A 450 -16.07 1.85 38.36
C GLY A 450 -15.53 1.20 37.08
N VAL A 451 -15.78 1.85 35.95
CA VAL A 451 -15.19 1.47 34.66
C VAL A 451 -14.22 2.56 34.23
N LEU A 452 -13.04 2.16 33.76
CA LEU A 452 -11.99 3.09 33.37
C LEU A 452 -11.51 2.75 31.96
N PRO A 453 -11.56 3.67 30.99
CA PRO A 453 -10.83 3.52 29.75
C PRO A 453 -9.35 3.78 30.01
N ILE A 454 -8.51 2.83 29.61
CA ILE A 454 -7.05 3.03 29.61
C ILE A 454 -6.64 3.34 28.17
N ILE A 455 -6.04 4.51 27.99
CA ILE A 455 -5.65 5.04 26.69
C ILE A 455 -4.15 4.80 26.51
N HIS A 456 -3.80 4.04 25.48
CA HIS A 456 -2.44 3.68 25.08
C HIS A 456 -2.01 4.43 23.81
N CYS A 457 -2.68 5.54 23.49
CA CYS A 457 -2.28 6.46 22.44
C CYS A 457 -1.26 7.43 23.03
N LEU A 458 0.02 7.17 22.78
CA LEU A 458 1.15 7.82 23.47
C LEU A 458 1.99 8.69 22.53
N GLN A 459 1.46 9.04 21.36
CA GLN A 459 2.13 9.87 20.37
C GLN A 459 1.14 10.86 19.78
N GLU A 460 1.57 12.12 19.64
CA GLU A 460 0.80 13.15 18.95
C GLU A 460 0.62 12.79 17.48
N ILE A 461 -0.63 12.56 17.07
CA ILE A 461 -1.03 12.21 15.71
C ILE A 461 -2.40 12.83 15.43
N PRO A 462 -2.72 13.21 14.18
CA PRO A 462 -3.97 13.89 13.88
C PRO A 462 -5.14 12.89 13.91
N CYS A 463 -5.85 12.77 15.03
CA CYS A 463 -6.88 11.76 15.23
C CYS A 463 -7.89 12.11 16.35
N ASN A 464 -9.18 12.26 16.03
CA ASN A 464 -10.26 12.50 17.01
C ASN A 464 -11.39 11.44 17.19
N PRO A 465 -11.43 10.25 16.55
CA PRO A 465 -12.59 9.34 16.64
C PRO A 465 -13.03 8.93 18.05
N CYS A 466 -12.09 8.77 18.98
CA CYS A 466 -12.42 8.28 20.33
C CYS A 466 -13.19 9.31 21.19
N ILE A 467 -13.00 10.60 20.91
CA ILE A 467 -13.68 11.72 21.58
C ILE A 467 -15.06 11.87 20.97
N THR A 468 -15.12 11.97 19.63
CA THR A 468 -16.36 12.16 18.88
C THR A 468 -17.40 11.07 19.18
N ILE A 469 -16.96 9.82 19.42
CA ILE A 469 -17.89 8.71 19.69
C ILE A 469 -18.33 8.60 21.16
N CYS A 470 -17.69 9.33 22.08
CA CYS A 470 -17.89 9.16 23.51
C CYS A 470 -19.23 9.76 23.96
N PRO A 471 -20.23 8.94 24.37
CA PRO A 471 -21.57 9.46 24.69
C PRO A 471 -21.63 10.27 26.00
N THR A 472 -20.59 10.18 26.82
CA THR A 472 -20.49 10.85 28.12
C THR A 472 -19.44 11.96 28.12
N ASP A 473 -18.89 12.31 26.95
CA ASP A 473 -17.82 13.32 26.80
C ASP A 473 -16.63 13.09 27.77
N SER A 474 -16.33 11.82 28.08
CA SER A 474 -15.34 11.48 29.11
C SER A 474 -13.93 11.28 28.57
N ILE A 475 -13.75 11.34 27.24
CA ILE A 475 -12.44 11.32 26.60
C ILE A 475 -12.28 12.66 25.90
N LYS A 476 -11.23 13.40 26.21
CA LYS A 476 -10.99 14.78 25.72
C LYS A 476 -9.57 14.93 25.21
N ILE A 477 -9.33 15.82 24.25
CA ILE A 477 -7.98 16.30 23.92
C ILE A 477 -7.83 17.70 24.52
N LYS A 478 -6.67 17.97 25.10
CA LYS A 478 -6.29 19.31 25.58
C LYS A 478 -5.49 20.05 24.50
N ASP A 479 -5.66 21.37 24.47
CA ASP A 479 -4.84 22.37 23.77
C ASP A 479 -4.86 22.36 22.23
N ASP A 480 -5.05 21.22 21.56
CA ASP A 480 -5.12 21.10 20.09
C ASP A 480 -6.36 20.29 19.65
N PRO A 481 -7.16 20.73 18.66
CA PRO A 481 -8.40 20.06 18.30
C PRO A 481 -8.23 18.63 17.73
N ILE A 482 -7.02 18.22 17.31
CA ILE A 482 -6.83 16.92 16.65
C ILE A 482 -5.48 16.23 16.91
N MET A 483 -4.40 16.95 17.23
CA MET A 483 -3.05 16.38 17.45
C MET A 483 -2.79 15.98 18.90
N GLY A 484 -3.48 16.60 19.86
CA GLY A 484 -3.23 16.35 21.27
C GLY A 484 -3.62 14.93 21.69
N LEU A 485 -3.04 14.46 22.80
CA LEU A 485 -3.34 13.11 23.29
C LEU A 485 -4.73 13.05 23.93
N PRO A 486 -5.52 12.00 23.64
CA PRO A 486 -6.78 11.79 24.33
C PRO A 486 -6.53 11.43 25.79
N ASN A 487 -7.17 12.16 26.70
CA ASN A 487 -7.16 11.94 28.14
C ASN A 487 -8.55 11.57 28.64
N TYR A 488 -8.60 10.76 29.71
CA TYR A 488 -9.86 10.40 30.36
C TYR A 488 -10.18 11.35 31.52
N GLU A 489 -11.34 12.01 31.45
CA GLU A 489 -11.86 12.90 32.48
C GLU A 489 -13.37 12.67 32.61
N GLY A 490 -13.85 12.16 33.75
CA GLY A 490 -15.30 11.99 34.00
C GLY A 490 -15.71 10.56 34.39
N GLU A 491 -16.90 10.15 33.96
CA GLU A 491 -17.50 8.86 34.32
C GLU A 491 -17.79 7.98 33.08
N CYS A 492 -17.05 6.88 32.95
CA CYS A 492 -17.25 5.92 31.87
C CYS A 492 -18.37 4.92 32.19
N ILE A 493 -19.31 4.77 31.25
CA ILE A 493 -20.41 3.79 31.33
C ILE A 493 -20.04 2.39 30.79
N GLY A 494 -18.85 2.23 30.21
CA GLY A 494 -18.37 0.95 29.67
C GLY A 494 -19.05 0.50 28.35
N CYS A 495 -19.49 1.45 27.51
CA CYS A 495 -20.17 1.12 26.24
C CYS A 495 -19.27 0.48 25.17
N GLY A 496 -17.94 0.63 25.28
CA GLY A 496 -16.97 0.03 24.34
C GLY A 496 -16.86 0.72 22.98
N LYS A 497 -17.58 1.82 22.72
CA LYS A 497 -17.56 2.51 21.42
C LYS A 497 -16.16 3.00 21.03
N CYS A 498 -15.44 3.62 21.97
CA CYS A 498 -14.07 4.10 21.76
C CYS A 498 -13.09 2.97 21.37
N LEU A 499 -13.29 1.75 21.88
CA LEU A 499 -12.48 0.57 21.50
C LEU A 499 -12.74 0.17 20.06
N THR A 500 -14.01 0.18 19.64
CA THR A 500 -14.40 -0.28 18.31
C THR A 500 -14.15 0.75 17.21
N ILE A 501 -14.14 2.05 17.51
CA ILE A 501 -13.84 3.08 16.51
C ILE A 501 -12.33 3.33 16.36
N CYS A 502 -11.52 3.08 17.40
CA CYS A 502 -10.11 3.47 17.44
C CYS A 502 -9.30 2.84 16.28
N PRO A 503 -8.67 3.67 15.41
CA PRO A 503 -7.78 3.19 14.35
C PRO A 503 -6.58 2.37 14.83
N GLY A 504 -5.97 2.81 15.94
CA GLY A 504 -4.85 2.15 16.59
C GLY A 504 -5.24 0.90 17.39
N LEU A 505 -6.53 0.69 17.67
CA LEU A 505 -7.00 -0.26 18.69
C LEU A 505 -6.28 -0.05 20.04
N ALA A 506 -6.03 1.21 20.38
CA ALA A 506 -5.13 1.64 21.45
C ALA A 506 -5.86 2.00 22.75
N ILE A 507 -7.11 1.56 22.92
CA ILE A 507 -7.89 1.80 24.14
C ILE A 507 -8.34 0.45 24.69
N THR A 508 -8.28 0.28 26.01
CA THR A 508 -8.88 -0.85 26.73
C THR A 508 -9.87 -0.35 27.77
N LEU A 509 -10.77 -1.21 28.25
CA LEU A 509 -11.64 -0.89 29.39
C LEU A 509 -11.32 -1.80 30.57
N VAL A 510 -11.13 -1.24 31.76
CA VAL A 510 -11.02 -2.01 33.00
C VAL A 510 -12.28 -1.78 33.82
N ASP A 511 -13.04 -2.84 34.09
CA ASP A 511 -14.31 -2.81 34.83
C ASP A 511 -14.17 -3.47 36.21
N TYR A 512 -14.16 -2.63 37.25
CA TYR A 512 -14.02 -3.01 38.66
C TYR A 512 -15.37 -3.24 39.36
N ARG A 513 -16.51 -2.97 38.71
CA ARG A 513 -17.82 -2.93 39.38
C ARG A 513 -18.26 -4.27 39.99
N LYS A 514 -17.78 -5.38 39.45
CA LYS A 514 -18.15 -6.74 39.89
C LYS A 514 -17.11 -7.42 40.75
N ASP A 515 -15.83 -7.14 40.52
CA ASP A 515 -14.69 -7.79 41.16
C ASP A 515 -13.51 -6.81 41.13
N THR A 516 -13.16 -6.25 42.29
CA THR A 516 -12.09 -5.24 42.40
C THR A 516 -10.70 -5.84 42.38
N GLU A 517 -10.55 -7.09 42.83
CA GLU A 517 -9.25 -7.78 42.86
C GLU A 517 -8.91 -8.40 41.51
N ASN A 518 -9.93 -8.86 40.77
CA ASN A 518 -9.78 -9.43 39.44
C ASN A 518 -10.75 -8.78 38.45
N PRO A 519 -10.56 -7.49 38.14
CA PRO A 519 -11.43 -6.77 37.22
C PRO A 519 -11.44 -7.39 35.82
N VAL A 520 -12.48 -7.05 35.05
CA VAL A 520 -12.58 -7.46 33.65
C VAL A 520 -11.92 -6.42 32.78
N VAL A 521 -10.88 -6.82 32.05
CA VAL A 521 -10.24 -6.01 31.01
C VAL A 521 -10.84 -6.35 29.66
N THR A 522 -11.38 -5.36 28.95
CA THR A 522 -11.89 -5.51 27.58
C THR A 522 -10.88 -4.98 26.60
N VAL A 523 -10.42 -5.82 25.67
CA VAL A 523 -9.45 -5.48 24.63
C VAL A 523 -10.08 -5.60 23.23
N PRO A 524 -9.82 -4.66 22.31
CA PRO A 524 -10.21 -4.79 20.91
C PRO A 524 -9.32 -5.78 20.16
N TYR A 525 -9.92 -6.59 19.27
CA TYR A 525 -9.24 -7.66 18.56
C TYR A 525 -9.82 -7.87 17.15
N GLU A 526 -8.96 -8.05 16.13
CA GLU A 526 -9.38 -8.19 14.74
C GLU A 526 -8.48 -9.15 13.92
N VAL A 527 -7.88 -10.16 14.55
CA VAL A 527 -6.98 -11.11 13.87
C VAL A 527 -7.70 -12.46 13.67
N GLY A 528 -7.59 -13.05 12.47
CA GLY A 528 -8.45 -14.13 12.00
C GLY A 528 -8.02 -15.55 12.34
N ASN A 529 -6.71 -15.80 12.47
CA ASN A 529 -6.14 -17.14 12.64
C ASN A 529 -6.00 -17.61 14.10
N TYR A 530 -6.24 -16.72 15.06
CA TYR A 530 -6.23 -17.06 16.48
C TYR A 530 -7.61 -16.80 17.08
N ALA A 531 -8.52 -17.75 16.84
CA ALA A 531 -9.86 -17.69 17.38
C ALA A 531 -9.82 -17.77 18.91
N VAL A 532 -10.46 -16.82 19.56
CA VAL A 532 -10.59 -16.77 21.02
C VAL A 532 -12.06 -16.88 21.39
N GLU A 533 -12.37 -17.80 22.28
CA GLU A 533 -13.72 -18.06 22.79
C GLU A 533 -13.78 -17.96 24.31
N LYS A 534 -15.01 -17.80 24.84
CA LYS A 534 -15.23 -17.76 26.28
C LYS A 534 -14.81 -19.10 26.91
N GLY A 535 -13.95 -19.03 27.92
CA GLY A 535 -13.42 -20.21 28.61
C GLY A 535 -11.93 -20.42 28.34
N ASP A 536 -11.42 -19.89 27.23
CA ASP A 536 -10.00 -20.02 26.86
C ASP A 536 -9.08 -19.31 27.86
N PHE A 537 -7.81 -19.73 27.85
CA PHE A 537 -6.75 -19.05 28.57
C PHE A 537 -5.72 -18.49 27.59
N VAL A 538 -5.51 -17.18 27.67
CA VAL A 538 -4.59 -16.44 26.80
C VAL A 538 -3.47 -15.82 27.62
N LYS A 539 -2.31 -15.59 26.99
CA LYS A 539 -1.17 -14.89 27.62
C LYS A 539 -1.38 -13.38 27.40
N ALA A 540 -1.90 -12.67 28.39
CA ALA A 540 -2.08 -11.22 28.31
C ALA A 540 -0.72 -10.51 28.25
N VAL A 541 -0.67 -9.39 27.50
CA VAL A 541 0.57 -8.64 27.27
C VAL A 541 0.44 -7.15 27.55
N ASN A 542 1.57 -6.49 27.82
CA ASN A 542 1.70 -5.04 27.87
C ASN A 542 1.88 -4.40 26.47
N ILE A 543 2.04 -3.08 26.41
CA ILE A 543 2.21 -2.32 25.16
C ILE A 543 3.44 -2.75 24.33
N ASP A 544 4.48 -3.24 24.99
CA ASP A 544 5.71 -3.72 24.37
C ASP A 544 5.62 -5.19 23.90
N GLY A 545 4.52 -5.88 24.24
CA GLY A 545 4.30 -7.29 23.92
C GLY A 545 4.89 -8.27 24.94
N ASP A 546 5.34 -7.79 26.09
CA ASP A 546 5.79 -8.65 27.19
C ASP A 546 4.61 -9.35 27.85
N ILE A 547 4.77 -10.65 28.11
CA ILE A 547 3.76 -11.47 28.78
C ILE A 547 3.64 -11.02 30.24
N LEU A 548 2.43 -10.61 30.63
CA LEU A 548 2.10 -10.22 32.00
C LEU A 548 1.63 -11.44 32.81
N ALA A 549 0.64 -12.18 32.30
CA ALA A 549 0.10 -13.37 32.95
C ALA A 549 -0.75 -14.20 31.98
N LYS A 550 -0.98 -15.47 32.33
CA LYS A 550 -2.02 -16.30 31.70
C LYS A 550 -3.37 -15.96 32.36
N VAL A 551 -4.32 -15.46 31.57
CA VAL A 551 -5.62 -14.97 32.04
C VAL A 551 -6.77 -15.68 31.34
N LYS A 552 -7.93 -15.73 31.99
CA LYS A 552 -9.13 -16.41 31.45
C LYS A 552 -9.98 -15.44 30.63
N VAL A 553 -10.44 -15.90 29.48
CA VAL A 553 -11.43 -15.21 28.65
C VAL A 553 -12.82 -15.46 29.24
N VAL A 554 -13.47 -14.39 29.69
CA VAL A 554 -14.79 -14.44 30.34
C VAL A 554 -15.93 -14.03 29.41
N GLY A 555 -15.63 -13.44 28.25
CA GLY A 555 -16.62 -13.12 27.24
C GLY A 555 -16.02 -12.56 25.96
N LYS A 556 -16.86 -12.54 24.92
CA LYS A 556 -16.55 -12.04 23.58
C LYS A 556 -17.79 -11.36 23.02
N VAL A 557 -17.62 -10.18 22.46
CA VAL A 557 -18.70 -9.44 21.77
C VAL A 557 -18.17 -8.97 20.43
N VAL A 558 -18.90 -9.21 19.35
CA VAL A 558 -18.50 -8.75 18.02
C VAL A 558 -19.36 -7.55 17.65
N ASN A 559 -18.72 -6.44 17.29
CA ASN A 559 -19.43 -5.30 16.72
C ASN A 559 -19.90 -5.66 15.30
N LYS A 560 -21.21 -5.67 15.06
CA LYS A 560 -21.77 -6.10 13.76
C LYS A 560 -21.43 -5.16 12.60
N GLN A 561 -21.27 -3.86 12.88
CA GLN A 561 -21.02 -2.83 11.88
C GLN A 561 -19.56 -2.90 11.39
N ASN A 562 -18.60 -2.75 12.29
CA ASN A 562 -17.19 -2.69 11.91
C ASN A 562 -16.41 -4.00 12.10
N LYS A 563 -17.05 -5.08 12.58
CA LYS A 563 -16.46 -6.41 12.81
C LYS A 563 -15.38 -6.50 13.90
N THR A 564 -15.06 -5.39 14.60
CA THR A 564 -14.11 -5.44 15.72
C THR A 564 -14.66 -6.30 16.84
N GLN A 565 -13.85 -7.24 17.34
CA GLN A 565 -14.19 -8.09 18.47
C GLN A 565 -13.72 -7.43 19.78
N LEU A 566 -14.53 -7.50 20.82
CA LEU A 566 -14.21 -7.08 22.17
C LEU A 566 -14.06 -8.31 23.04
N ILE A 567 -12.81 -8.64 23.38
CA ILE A 567 -12.45 -9.81 24.19
C ILE A 567 -12.35 -9.37 25.64
N ARG A 568 -13.08 -10.04 26.54
CA ARG A 568 -13.11 -9.75 27.97
C ARG A 568 -12.24 -10.74 28.72
N LEU A 569 -11.22 -10.23 29.39
CA LEU A 569 -10.21 -10.98 30.13
C LEU A 569 -10.38 -10.72 31.62
N LYS A 570 -10.34 -11.78 32.44
CA LYS A 570 -10.29 -11.63 33.91
C LYS A 570 -8.82 -11.60 34.33
N ALA A 571 -8.37 -10.47 34.86
CA ALA A 571 -6.96 -10.24 35.19
C ALA A 571 -6.81 -9.67 36.61
N PRO A 572 -5.72 -10.00 37.35
CA PRO A 572 -5.42 -9.36 38.63
C PRO A 572 -5.28 -7.84 38.50
N LYS A 573 -5.73 -7.10 39.51
CA LYS A 573 -5.74 -5.62 39.51
C LYS A 573 -4.36 -5.00 39.25
N GLU A 574 -3.28 -5.67 39.68
CA GLU A 574 -1.89 -5.19 39.55
C GLU A 574 -1.43 -5.11 38.10
N ILE A 575 -2.04 -5.91 37.22
CA ILE A 575 -1.73 -5.94 35.79
C ILE A 575 -2.88 -5.39 34.93
N ALA A 576 -4.10 -5.30 35.46
CA ALA A 576 -5.31 -5.02 34.68
C ALA A 576 -5.19 -3.77 33.78
N LYS A 577 -4.65 -2.68 34.33
CA LYS A 577 -4.43 -1.42 33.59
C LYS A 577 -3.34 -1.53 32.51
N LYS A 578 -2.42 -2.48 32.63
CA LYS A 578 -1.30 -2.70 31.70
C LYS A 578 -1.65 -3.62 30.54
N VAL A 579 -2.72 -4.40 30.65
CA VAL A 579 -3.14 -5.35 29.62
C VAL A 579 -3.68 -4.61 28.39
N VAL A 580 -3.01 -4.77 27.24
CA VAL A 580 -3.42 -4.13 25.97
C VAL A 580 -3.95 -5.10 24.93
N ALA A 581 -3.54 -6.37 25.04
CA ALA A 581 -3.84 -7.46 24.11
C ALA A 581 -3.41 -8.80 24.75
N PHE A 582 -3.29 -9.84 23.93
CA PHE A 582 -2.72 -11.12 24.28
C PHE A 582 -1.83 -11.61 23.13
N GLN A 583 -0.86 -12.47 23.47
CA GLN A 583 0.08 -13.03 22.50
C GLN A 583 -0.67 -13.84 21.44
N VAL A 584 -0.54 -13.44 20.16
CA VAL A 584 -1.10 -14.16 19.01
C VAL A 584 -0.04 -15.06 18.37
N GLN A 585 1.16 -14.53 18.13
CA GLN A 585 2.26 -15.31 17.59
C GLN A 585 3.22 -15.79 18.68
N GLU A 586 3.61 -17.06 18.60
CA GLU A 586 4.64 -17.62 19.47
C GLU A 586 6.02 -17.03 19.14
N LYS A 587 6.87 -16.85 20.17
CA LYS A 587 8.20 -16.24 20.00
C LYS A 587 9.14 -17.03 19.07
N SER A 588 8.84 -18.30 18.82
CA SER A 588 9.58 -19.16 17.89
C SER A 588 9.45 -18.72 16.44
N VAL A 589 8.32 -18.09 16.06
CA VAL A 589 8.09 -17.60 14.68
C VAL A 589 9.18 -16.61 14.28
N SER A 590 9.54 -15.72 15.20
CA SER A 590 10.49 -14.64 14.99
C SER A 590 11.90 -14.93 15.54
N LYS A 591 12.23 -16.20 15.77
CA LYS A 591 13.56 -16.57 16.24
C LYS A 591 14.54 -16.58 15.06
N PRO A 592 15.68 -15.86 15.14
CA PRO A 592 16.70 -15.96 14.11
C PRO A 592 17.35 -17.35 14.07
N LEU A 593 17.93 -17.71 12.93
CA LEU A 593 18.79 -18.88 12.80
C LEU A 593 19.99 -18.76 13.76
N LYS A 594 20.57 -19.92 14.13
CA LYS A 594 21.69 -19.97 15.07
C LYS A 594 22.91 -19.23 14.54
N GLU A 595 23.23 -19.47 13.28
CA GLU A 595 24.34 -18.82 12.57
C GLU A 595 23.75 -17.93 11.46
N PRO A 596 24.29 -16.70 11.28
CA PRO A 596 23.88 -15.84 10.19
C PRO A 596 24.36 -16.42 8.85
N ILE A 597 23.50 -16.33 7.83
CA ILE A 597 23.82 -16.64 6.44
C ILE A 597 24.29 -15.35 5.79
N ILE A 598 25.58 -15.27 5.47
CA ILE A 598 26.14 -14.17 4.70
C ILE A 598 26.32 -14.67 3.26
N SER A 599 25.56 -14.10 2.33
CA SER A 599 25.74 -14.43 0.91
C SER A 599 27.15 -14.07 0.44
N GLY A 600 27.71 -14.81 -0.51
CA GLY A 600 28.94 -14.39 -1.22
C GLY A 600 28.76 -13.15 -2.12
N LEU A 601 27.51 -12.68 -2.29
CA LEU A 601 27.17 -11.51 -3.08
C LEU A 601 27.59 -10.22 -2.36
N MET A 602 28.17 -9.29 -3.11
CA MET A 602 28.59 -7.97 -2.66
C MET A 602 27.55 -6.90 -3.00
N ASP A 603 27.69 -5.72 -2.40
CA ASP A 603 26.80 -4.58 -2.68
C ASP A 603 26.77 -4.19 -4.18
N ASP A 604 27.88 -4.38 -4.89
CA ASP A 604 27.99 -4.16 -6.34
C ASP A 604 27.12 -5.13 -7.17
N ASP A 605 26.81 -6.32 -6.65
CA ASP A 605 25.96 -7.33 -7.32
C ASP A 605 24.46 -7.01 -7.22
N SER A 606 24.09 -6.02 -6.40
CA SER A 606 22.69 -5.60 -6.25
C SER A 606 22.12 -5.10 -7.56
N MET A 607 20.95 -5.58 -7.97
CA MET A 607 20.33 -5.11 -9.21
C MET A 607 19.70 -3.74 -9.05
N VAL A 608 19.98 -2.87 -10.01
CA VAL A 608 19.43 -1.51 -10.13
C VAL A 608 18.31 -1.49 -11.17
N CYS A 609 18.57 -1.99 -12.37
CA CYS A 609 17.55 -2.16 -13.40
C CYS A 609 17.17 -3.64 -13.51
N LEU A 610 16.05 -4.03 -12.91
CA LEU A 610 15.58 -5.41 -12.98
C LEU A 610 15.21 -5.85 -14.40
N CYS A 611 14.65 -4.95 -15.22
CA CYS A 611 14.21 -5.29 -16.57
C CYS A 611 15.37 -5.61 -17.52
N GLU A 612 16.54 -5.03 -17.25
CA GLU A 612 17.73 -5.14 -18.11
C GLU A 612 18.91 -5.78 -17.38
N ARG A 613 18.72 -6.28 -16.16
CA ARG A 613 19.76 -6.83 -15.26
C ARG A 613 21.03 -5.99 -15.23
N VAL A 614 20.87 -4.70 -14.89
CA VAL A 614 22.00 -3.80 -14.66
C VAL A 614 22.26 -3.70 -13.18
N THR A 615 23.50 -4.00 -12.79
CA THR A 615 23.99 -4.04 -11.41
C THR A 615 24.42 -2.66 -10.89
N ALA A 616 24.58 -2.54 -9.58
CA ALA A 616 25.11 -1.33 -8.95
C ALA A 616 26.58 -1.08 -9.34
N GLY A 617 27.39 -2.14 -9.44
CA GLY A 617 28.79 -2.08 -9.83
C GLY A 617 28.99 -1.49 -11.23
N GLU A 618 28.18 -1.89 -12.20
CA GLU A 618 28.22 -1.34 -13.56
C GLU A 618 27.96 0.18 -13.56
N ILE A 619 26.94 0.63 -12.84
CA ILE A 619 26.59 2.05 -12.72
C ILE A 619 27.72 2.83 -12.04
N ARG A 620 28.28 2.31 -10.94
CA ARG A 620 29.39 2.93 -10.22
C ARG A 620 30.64 3.06 -11.08
N ASN A 621 30.95 2.04 -11.87
CA ASN A 621 32.10 2.07 -12.77
C ASN A 621 31.97 3.20 -13.81
N LEU A 622 30.78 3.40 -14.39
CA LEU A 622 30.53 4.51 -15.32
C LEU A 622 30.67 5.87 -14.64
N ILE A 623 30.14 6.03 -13.42
CA ILE A 623 30.27 7.28 -12.65
C ILE A 623 31.73 7.58 -12.32
N LYS A 624 32.51 6.56 -11.92
CA LYS A 624 33.96 6.70 -11.67
C LYS A 624 34.73 7.16 -12.92
N ASN A 625 34.26 6.77 -14.11
CA ASN A 625 34.80 7.21 -15.40
C ASN A 625 34.27 8.58 -15.87
N GLY A 626 33.57 9.32 -14.99
CA GLY A 626 33.16 10.70 -15.23
C GLY A 626 31.75 10.88 -15.82
N ILE A 627 30.97 9.81 -15.97
CA ILE A 627 29.61 9.90 -16.52
C ILE A 627 28.62 10.38 -15.45
N THR A 628 28.02 11.55 -15.68
CA THR A 628 26.95 12.11 -14.82
C THR A 628 25.62 12.31 -15.56
N ASP A 629 25.53 11.88 -16.82
CA ASP A 629 24.32 11.93 -17.64
C ASP A 629 23.56 10.60 -17.59
N LEU A 630 22.32 10.64 -17.09
CA LEU A 630 21.46 9.46 -17.02
C LEU A 630 21.14 8.88 -18.42
N ASN A 631 21.13 9.72 -19.47
CA ASN A 631 20.90 9.26 -20.84
C ASN A 631 22.11 8.50 -21.39
N GLN A 632 23.33 8.89 -21.01
CA GLN A 632 24.56 8.14 -21.36
C GLN A 632 24.61 6.80 -20.64
N ILE A 633 24.31 6.78 -19.33
CA ILE A 633 24.19 5.54 -18.57
C ILE A 633 23.16 4.61 -19.22
N LYS A 634 21.99 5.14 -19.58
CA LYS A 634 20.93 4.41 -20.30
C LYS A 634 21.43 3.87 -21.64
N ALA A 635 22.13 4.66 -22.45
CA ALA A 635 22.63 4.23 -23.75
C ALA A 635 23.68 3.11 -23.64
N ILE A 636 24.55 3.16 -22.63
CA ILE A 636 25.64 2.19 -22.43
C ILE A 636 25.11 0.90 -21.81
N THR A 637 24.29 1.00 -20.76
CA THR A 637 23.87 -0.16 -19.94
C THR A 637 22.49 -0.68 -20.27
N ARG A 638 21.69 0.09 -21.02
CA ARG A 638 20.23 -0.10 -21.20
C ARG A 638 19.40 0.13 -19.95
N ALA A 639 19.97 0.56 -18.82
CA ALA A 639 19.18 0.87 -17.62
C ALA A 639 18.07 1.89 -17.92
N GLY A 640 16.82 1.50 -17.68
CA GLY A 640 15.64 2.31 -18.02
C GLY A 640 15.11 2.16 -19.44
N MET A 641 15.60 1.20 -20.23
CA MET A 641 15.05 0.83 -21.55
C MET A 641 14.05 -0.33 -21.51
N GLY A 642 13.91 -1.01 -20.37
CA GLY A 642 12.93 -2.10 -20.25
C GLY A 642 11.48 -1.62 -20.17
N PRO A 643 10.51 -2.56 -20.22
CA PRO A 643 9.06 -2.34 -20.15
C PRO A 643 8.56 -1.38 -19.05
N CYS A 644 9.29 -1.26 -17.93
CA CYS A 644 8.89 -0.34 -16.86
C CYS A 644 9.15 1.15 -17.20
N GLY A 645 9.88 1.48 -18.27
CA GLY A 645 10.13 2.87 -18.66
C GLY A 645 10.91 3.68 -17.61
N SER A 646 11.90 3.06 -16.98
CA SER A 646 12.77 3.61 -15.92
C SER A 646 12.10 3.94 -14.58
N LYS A 647 10.83 3.59 -14.38
CA LYS A 647 10.05 3.89 -13.15
C LYS A 647 10.65 3.33 -11.85
N THR A 648 11.47 2.28 -11.94
CA THR A 648 12.09 1.67 -10.75
C THR A 648 13.56 2.04 -10.60
N CYS A 649 14.30 2.17 -11.69
CA CYS A 649 15.76 2.29 -11.66
C CYS A 649 16.26 3.75 -11.67
N ASP A 650 15.48 4.73 -12.15
CA ASP A 650 15.94 6.13 -12.22
C ASP A 650 16.37 6.67 -10.84
N ASN A 651 15.52 6.45 -9.83
CA ASN A 651 15.80 6.87 -8.46
C ASN A 651 17.01 6.13 -7.85
N LEU A 652 17.13 4.82 -8.10
CA LEU A 652 18.27 4.03 -7.63
C LEU A 652 19.60 4.48 -8.24
N ILE A 653 19.62 4.85 -9.52
CA ILE A 653 20.83 5.39 -10.16
C ILE A 653 21.19 6.74 -9.54
N ARG A 654 20.21 7.63 -9.31
CA ARG A 654 20.44 8.91 -8.62
C ARG A 654 20.93 8.71 -7.18
N GLN A 655 20.46 7.68 -6.49
CA GLN A 655 20.96 7.31 -5.17
C GLN A 655 22.44 6.93 -5.24
N ILE A 656 22.85 6.09 -6.20
CA ILE A 656 24.26 5.75 -6.40
C ILE A 656 25.09 7.01 -6.72
N MET A 657 24.59 7.91 -7.56
CA MET A 657 25.27 9.19 -7.82
C MET A 657 25.48 10.02 -6.55
N ARG A 658 24.48 10.07 -5.65
CA ARG A 658 24.60 10.72 -4.34
C ARG A 658 25.61 10.02 -3.43
N GLU A 659 25.60 8.70 -3.38
CA GLU A 659 26.59 7.90 -2.63
C GLU A 659 28.02 8.18 -3.14
N GLN A 660 28.20 8.37 -4.45
CA GLN A 660 29.46 8.78 -5.09
C GLN A 660 29.74 10.30 -4.99
N ARG A 661 28.96 11.04 -4.21
CA ARG A 661 29.10 12.49 -3.95
C ARG A 661 29.03 13.36 -5.21
N ILE A 662 28.27 12.93 -6.23
CA ILE A 662 28.00 13.74 -7.42
C ILE A 662 27.00 14.85 -7.07
N PRO A 663 27.34 16.14 -7.30
CA PRO A 663 26.41 17.26 -7.06
C PRO A 663 25.13 17.16 -7.90
N PRO A 664 23.93 17.42 -7.34
CA PRO A 664 22.66 17.31 -8.08
C PRO A 664 22.58 18.15 -9.35
N ASN A 665 23.23 19.31 -9.39
CA ASN A 665 23.26 20.20 -10.57
C ASN A 665 24.13 19.66 -11.71
N LYS A 666 25.00 18.67 -11.47
CA LYS A 666 25.77 17.99 -12.51
C LYS A 666 25.04 16.77 -13.10
N VAL A 667 23.93 16.36 -12.50
CA VAL A 667 23.16 15.20 -12.95
C VAL A 667 22.20 15.61 -14.06
N ILE A 668 22.48 15.17 -15.28
CA ILE A 668 21.56 15.36 -16.41
C ILE A 668 20.44 14.31 -16.30
N LYS A 669 19.18 14.77 -16.28
CA LYS A 669 18.00 13.92 -16.11
C LYS A 669 17.68 13.11 -17.38
N ASN A 670 17.07 11.93 -17.20
CA ASN A 670 16.52 11.16 -18.31
C ASN A 670 15.46 11.96 -19.09
N VAL A 671 15.52 11.87 -20.42
CA VAL A 671 14.47 12.39 -21.29
C VAL A 671 13.27 11.45 -21.28
N ARG A 672 12.09 11.97 -20.94
CA ARG A 672 10.81 11.25 -21.00
C ARG A 672 10.28 11.25 -22.44
N ARG A 673 9.70 10.14 -22.87
CA ARG A 673 9.14 9.93 -24.22
C ARG A 673 7.74 9.30 -24.11
N PRO A 674 6.82 9.62 -25.02
CA PRO A 674 5.59 8.85 -25.16
C PRO A 674 5.91 7.39 -25.55
N VAL A 675 5.17 6.40 -25.07
CA VAL A 675 4.08 6.43 -24.07
C VAL A 675 4.60 6.03 -22.67
N PHE A 676 3.88 6.41 -21.60
CA PHE A 676 4.28 6.05 -20.22
C PHE A 676 3.90 4.64 -19.80
N VAL A 677 2.97 4.02 -20.50
CA VAL A 677 2.53 2.64 -20.28
C VAL A 677 2.60 1.92 -21.62
N GLU A 678 2.94 0.64 -21.61
CA GLU A 678 3.00 -0.17 -22.82
C GLU A 678 1.60 -0.30 -23.43
N VAL A 679 1.49 -0.05 -24.73
CA VAL A 679 0.24 -0.14 -25.49
C VAL A 679 0.53 -0.93 -26.76
N PRO A 680 -0.26 -1.97 -27.08
CA PRO A 680 -0.12 -2.69 -28.34
C PRO A 680 -0.31 -1.74 -29.54
N LEU A 681 0.56 -1.83 -30.54
CA LEU A 681 0.58 -0.89 -31.67
C LEU A 681 -0.76 -0.83 -32.42
N GLY A 682 -1.44 -1.98 -32.57
CA GLY A 682 -2.75 -2.06 -33.23
C GLY A 682 -3.83 -1.19 -32.58
N LYS A 683 -3.72 -0.88 -31.28
CA LYS A 683 -4.69 0.00 -30.59
C LYS A 683 -4.64 1.45 -31.07
N PHE A 684 -3.56 1.88 -31.70
CA PHE A 684 -3.48 3.20 -32.32
C PHE A 684 -4.09 3.26 -33.72
N ALA A 685 -4.34 2.10 -34.35
CA ALA A 685 -5.02 2.01 -35.64
C ALA A 685 -6.54 1.87 -35.48
N ASP A 686 -6.99 1.24 -34.40
CA ASP A 686 -8.37 0.84 -34.19
C ASP A 686 -9.06 1.66 -33.08
N GLY A 687 -9.75 2.71 -33.50
CA GLY A 687 -10.62 3.52 -32.65
C GLY A 687 -11.97 2.89 -32.32
N LYS A 688 -12.30 1.70 -32.86
CA LYS A 688 -13.59 1.01 -32.65
C LYS A 688 -13.48 -0.23 -31.75
N GLY A 689 -12.28 -0.74 -31.48
CA GLY A 689 -12.02 -1.85 -30.55
C GLY A 689 -12.15 -3.26 -31.13
N GLY A 690 -12.03 -3.43 -32.46
CA GLY A 690 -12.05 -4.73 -33.14
C GLY A 690 -10.75 -5.55 -33.05
N CYS A 691 -9.59 -4.98 -32.73
CA CYS A 691 -8.29 -5.67 -32.73
C CYS A 691 -7.99 -6.45 -31.44
N ASP A 692 -8.96 -7.15 -30.86
CA ASP A 692 -8.79 -7.98 -29.64
C ASP A 692 -8.79 -9.51 -29.93
N GLU A 693 -8.89 -9.91 -31.20
CA GLU A 693 -8.82 -11.31 -31.65
C GLU A 693 -7.41 -11.73 -32.10
#